data_AF-A0ABD3ML82-F1
#
_entry.id   AF-A0ABD3ML82-F1
#
_cell.length_a   1.000
_cell.length_b   1.000
_cell.length_c   1.000
_cell.angle_alpha   90.00
_cell.angle_beta   90.00
_cell.angle_gamma   90.00
#
_symmetry.space_group_name_H-M   'P 1'
#
loop_
_entity.id
_entity.type
_entity.pdbx_description
1 polymer ?
#
loop_
_entity_poly.entity_id
_entity_poly.type
_entity_poly.pdbx_seq_one_letter_code
_entity_poly.pdbx_strand_id
1 'polypeptide(L)'
;MRKLTTRARTPSSLRDTTFVLLLFIGQSQSTVTVPLPKNLQCPSQHYFDYAGLRCSDCDAQVCGCPSTSLLVDVECSIDQLRAGQCKATLCLDKCGLETVVSRDQQSCIPCSFASERNSTDESSSFYDASLSDCSCRNPSKGSPTRTHLVTKKLVEIYDDTSGLPVRKACLRCPDRTAVITVDLYNDGQEFYSSAGKRFIADPYSCVSCPDPHMFFDTDYSCVCDDGYFLTGEASIGEQSCIKNAPSVSTSYSKVRFRDPVGMLGGDAVDFTIESITFSHMYTKAAAECEFYDGSSESGLRACQALGNLCALSMYDEDTPACKQLMAISERRVGFYHGVEDWKYSLPWLYYRDEEDRITNDRGINMKVSFHSEANQVNILRFKLAKYTMNGTFVGIEDVTNQFEFCSTSSTGEEVQSMPHWSGFGLSYRREYSCEPKNLLEEEMFLYDMYLVEESSDSCDGDPSISDCLYPVPVLIRNLVKENQFPNFNQPDGMDDVYTRRFFLFDNESGRTWSGTEAVRYANKIVLQIQTQSENPSKLYPPKLTIQYATATSSSWSGNEGDVDSSLVFHVEYSMKTDNFWASIQIIIGLRCWGGDLLYSHDQLAKPPKDRHWISWINRRTLVHASCILDRMSHVGDAVLSVPVLDLRLLVCLL
;
A
#
# COMPACT_ATOMS: atom_id res chain seq x y z
N MET A 1 -50.28 -15.82 16.80
CA MET A 1 -51.09 -14.65 17.21
C MET A 1 -51.06 -13.62 16.07
N ARG A 2 -52.24 -13.15 15.61
CA ARG A 2 -52.58 -12.04 14.66
C ARG A 2 -51.52 -11.72 13.57
N LYS A 3 -51.62 -12.07 12.29
CA LYS A 3 -52.67 -11.88 11.25
C LYS A 3 -53.27 -10.47 11.19
N LEU A 4 -52.88 -9.70 10.17
CA LEU A 4 -53.78 -8.85 9.38
C LEU A 4 -53.35 -8.88 7.91
N THR A 5 -54.26 -9.39 7.11
CA THR A 5 -54.29 -9.56 5.65
C THR A 5 -55.34 -8.61 5.08
N THR A 6 -55.10 -8.04 3.89
CA THR A 6 -56.12 -7.77 2.83
C THR A 6 -55.37 -7.40 1.54
N ARG A 7 -55.26 -8.23 0.48
CA ARG A 7 -56.24 -8.78 -0.51
C ARG A 7 -56.52 -7.78 -1.66
N ALA A 8 -55.87 -7.91 -2.83
CA ALA A 8 -56.27 -8.56 -4.11
C ALA A 8 -57.31 -7.74 -4.93
N ARG A 9 -57.33 -7.60 -6.28
CA ARG A 9 -57.10 -8.53 -7.42
C ARG A 9 -57.14 -7.74 -8.77
N THR A 10 -56.30 -8.14 -9.74
CA THR A 10 -56.28 -8.19 -11.26
C THR A 10 -57.54 -7.82 -12.11
N PRO A 11 -57.56 -7.77 -13.49
CA PRO A 11 -56.57 -8.19 -14.56
C PRO A 11 -56.48 -7.35 -15.89
N SER A 12 -55.63 -7.84 -16.83
CA SER A 12 -55.70 -7.76 -18.33
C SER A 12 -55.31 -6.43 -19.02
N SER A 13 -54.73 -6.32 -20.23
CA SER A 13 -54.23 -7.21 -21.30
C SER A 13 -53.64 -6.31 -22.41
N LEU A 14 -52.68 -6.80 -23.20
CA LEU A 14 -52.33 -6.49 -24.62
C LEU A 14 -50.90 -5.96 -24.93
N ARG A 15 -50.22 -6.85 -25.67
CA ARG A 15 -49.41 -6.69 -26.89
C ARG A 15 -47.90 -6.44 -26.78
N ASP A 16 -47.22 -7.48 -27.27
CA ASP A 16 -45.89 -7.52 -27.84
C ASP A 16 -45.57 -6.32 -28.74
N THR A 17 -44.37 -5.76 -28.58
CA THR A 17 -43.55 -5.35 -29.73
C THR A 17 -42.08 -5.41 -29.33
N THR A 18 -41.39 -6.37 -29.91
CA THR A 18 -39.93 -6.52 -29.87
C THR A 18 -39.27 -5.30 -30.52
N PHE A 19 -38.40 -4.60 -29.79
CA PHE A 19 -37.42 -3.68 -30.37
C PHE A 19 -36.02 -4.09 -29.93
N VAL A 20 -35.23 -4.50 -30.92
CA VAL A 20 -33.80 -4.78 -30.83
C VAL A 20 -33.08 -3.45 -30.58
N LEU A 21 -32.41 -3.32 -29.43
CA LEU A 21 -31.57 -2.18 -29.11
C LEU A 21 -30.11 -2.55 -29.33
N LEU A 22 -29.58 -2.18 -30.50
CA LEU A 22 -28.14 -2.07 -30.77
C LEU A 22 -27.68 -0.71 -30.22
N LEU A 23 -27.04 -0.70 -29.05
CA LEU A 23 -26.36 0.48 -28.52
C LEU A 23 -24.93 0.53 -29.04
N PHE A 24 -24.72 1.33 -30.08
CA PHE A 24 -23.43 1.98 -30.32
C PHE A 24 -23.26 3.07 -29.25
N ILE A 25 -22.33 2.89 -28.32
CA ILE A 25 -21.91 3.95 -27.41
C ILE A 25 -20.90 4.83 -28.15
N GLY A 26 -21.43 5.74 -28.97
CA GLY A 26 -20.70 6.93 -29.39
C GLY A 26 -21.04 8.04 -28.40
N GLN A 27 -20.07 8.48 -27.61
CA GLN A 27 -20.21 9.70 -26.81
C GLN A 27 -20.37 10.89 -27.76
N SER A 28 -21.61 11.35 -27.93
CA SER A 28 -21.87 12.73 -28.35
C SER A 28 -22.72 13.38 -27.27
N GLN A 29 -22.13 14.33 -26.54
CA GLN A 29 -22.89 15.24 -25.70
C GLN A 29 -23.72 16.12 -26.63
N SER A 30 -24.98 15.75 -26.85
CA SER A 30 -25.94 16.67 -27.45
C SER A 30 -26.43 17.61 -26.35
N THR A 31 -25.74 18.73 -26.16
CA THR A 31 -26.28 19.86 -25.38
C THR A 31 -27.46 20.45 -26.14
N VAL A 32 -28.68 20.15 -25.67
CA VAL A 32 -29.88 20.87 -26.09
C VAL A 32 -29.86 22.23 -25.42
N THR A 33 -29.43 23.26 -26.15
CA THR A 33 -29.53 24.65 -25.69
C THR A 33 -30.96 25.11 -25.93
N VAL A 34 -31.78 25.12 -24.89
CA VAL A 34 -33.10 25.77 -24.93
C VAL A 34 -32.84 27.28 -24.79
N PRO A 35 -33.16 28.12 -25.79
CA PRO A 35 -33.03 29.56 -25.63
C PRO A 35 -34.05 30.03 -24.59
N LEU A 36 -33.57 30.51 -23.46
CA LEU A 36 -34.42 31.19 -22.48
C LEU A 36 -35.05 32.43 -23.14
N PRO A 37 -36.33 32.74 -22.84
CA PRO A 37 -36.95 33.98 -23.29
C PRO A 37 -36.09 35.16 -22.82
N LYS A 38 -35.74 36.07 -23.73
CA LYS A 38 -34.91 37.27 -23.48
C LYS A 38 -35.47 38.24 -22.41
N ASN A 39 -36.62 37.93 -21.82
CA ASN A 39 -37.35 38.78 -20.87
C ASN A 39 -37.56 38.11 -19.49
N LEU A 40 -36.85 37.04 -19.15
CA LEU A 40 -36.80 36.58 -17.75
C LEU A 40 -35.85 37.49 -16.95
N GLN A 41 -36.34 38.68 -16.63
CA GLN A 41 -35.69 39.57 -15.67
C GLN A 41 -36.37 39.40 -14.32
N CYS A 42 -35.62 38.87 -13.35
CA CYS A 42 -36.04 38.95 -11.96
C CYS A 42 -35.94 40.41 -11.47
N PRO A 43 -36.73 40.81 -10.47
CA PRO A 43 -36.57 42.11 -9.80
C PRO A 43 -35.14 42.29 -9.27
N SER A 44 -34.70 43.54 -9.07
CA SER A 44 -33.43 43.84 -8.39
C SER A 44 -33.31 43.04 -7.08
N GLN A 45 -32.12 42.51 -6.78
CA GLN A 45 -31.79 41.63 -5.62
C GLN A 45 -32.28 40.17 -5.67
N HIS A 46 -32.73 39.70 -6.83
CA HIS A 46 -33.13 38.30 -7.01
C HIS A 46 -32.39 37.70 -8.20
N TYR A 47 -32.01 36.42 -8.12
CA TYR A 47 -31.46 35.66 -9.25
C TYR A 47 -32.48 34.62 -9.73
N PHE A 48 -32.38 34.23 -10.99
CA PHE A 48 -33.25 33.18 -11.52
C PHE A 48 -32.66 31.81 -11.18
N ASP A 49 -33.29 31.08 -10.26
CA ASP A 49 -32.92 29.71 -9.92
C ASP A 49 -33.42 28.76 -11.01
N TYR A 50 -32.49 28.21 -11.79
CA TYR A 50 -32.78 27.28 -12.87
C TYR A 50 -33.28 25.91 -12.39
N ALA A 51 -32.97 25.50 -11.16
CA ALA A 51 -33.46 24.24 -10.60
C ALA A 51 -34.92 24.37 -10.16
N GLY A 52 -35.30 25.52 -9.60
CA GLY A 52 -36.67 25.82 -9.15
C GLY A 52 -37.55 26.54 -10.17
N LEU A 53 -36.99 26.98 -11.31
CA LEU A 53 -37.66 27.81 -12.33
C LEU A 53 -38.38 29.05 -11.74
N ARG A 54 -37.75 29.71 -10.76
CA ARG A 54 -38.30 30.88 -10.07
C ARG A 54 -37.21 31.91 -9.77
N CYS A 55 -37.60 33.17 -9.62
CA CYS A 55 -36.73 34.16 -9.01
C CYS A 55 -36.59 33.84 -7.52
N SER A 56 -35.36 33.66 -7.06
CA SER A 56 -35.02 33.43 -5.66
C SER A 56 -34.19 34.60 -5.15
N ASP A 57 -34.33 34.90 -3.86
CA ASP A 57 -33.61 35.99 -3.20
C ASP A 57 -32.10 35.72 -3.26
N CYS A 58 -31.33 36.78 -3.50
CA CYS A 58 -29.89 36.70 -3.32
C CYS A 58 -29.58 36.61 -1.84
N ASP A 59 -29.19 35.43 -1.37
CA ASP A 59 -28.82 35.24 0.02
C ASP A 59 -27.46 35.92 0.27
N ALA A 60 -27.46 37.01 1.07
CA ALA A 60 -26.26 37.76 1.42
C ALA A 60 -25.20 36.89 2.12
N GLN A 61 -25.59 35.72 2.65
CA GLN A 61 -24.67 34.74 3.23
C GLN A 61 -23.69 34.12 2.23
N VAL A 62 -23.92 34.27 0.92
CA VAL A 62 -23.11 33.65 -0.14
C VAL A 62 -22.09 34.61 -0.76
N CYS A 63 -22.12 35.90 -0.41
CA CYS A 63 -21.25 36.93 -0.96
C CYS A 63 -20.22 37.38 0.10
N GLY A 64 -18.92 37.41 -0.24
CA GLY A 64 -17.84 37.75 0.71
C GLY A 64 -17.01 38.96 0.29
N CYS A 65 -16.65 39.79 1.27
CA CYS A 65 -15.63 40.83 1.21
C CYS A 65 -14.29 40.29 1.76
N PRO A 66 -13.15 41.00 1.55
CA PRO A 66 -11.92 40.76 2.30
C PRO A 66 -12.21 40.72 3.82
N SER A 67 -11.48 39.90 4.58
CA SER A 67 -11.78 39.61 5.99
C SER A 67 -11.85 40.84 6.91
N THR A 68 -11.31 41.97 6.49
CA THR A 68 -11.30 43.25 7.22
C THR A 68 -12.39 44.23 6.80
N SER A 69 -13.20 43.88 5.79
CA SER A 69 -14.15 44.80 5.17
C SER A 69 -15.60 44.38 5.44
N LEU A 70 -16.45 45.36 5.75
CA LEU A 70 -17.87 45.16 5.99
C LEU A 70 -18.60 45.01 4.63
N LEU A 71 -19.46 44.01 4.50
CA LEU A 71 -20.35 43.86 3.36
C LEU A 71 -21.50 44.87 3.49
N VAL A 72 -21.55 45.84 2.58
CA VAL A 72 -22.52 46.95 2.64
C VAL A 72 -23.62 46.79 1.62
N ASP A 73 -23.27 46.27 0.44
CA ASP A 73 -24.21 46.10 -0.66
C ASP A 73 -23.84 44.92 -1.55
N VAL A 74 -24.87 44.21 -2.01
CA VAL A 74 -24.79 43.01 -2.84
C VAL A 74 -25.61 43.25 -4.10
N GLU A 75 -24.94 43.42 -5.25
CA GLU A 75 -25.60 43.37 -6.55
C GLU A 75 -25.46 41.98 -7.18
N CYS A 76 -26.59 41.45 -7.63
CA CYS A 76 -26.63 40.21 -8.38
C CYS A 76 -26.45 40.53 -9.87
N SER A 77 -25.29 40.18 -10.43
CA SER A 77 -25.05 40.34 -11.86
C SER A 77 -25.83 39.29 -12.64
N ILE A 78 -26.60 39.75 -13.62
CA ILE A 78 -27.48 38.92 -14.46
C ILE A 78 -26.65 38.15 -15.52
N ASP A 79 -25.38 38.51 -15.73
CA ASP A 79 -24.53 37.94 -16.76
C ASP A 79 -23.31 37.22 -16.16
N GLN A 80 -23.33 35.88 -16.27
CA GLN A 80 -22.20 34.94 -16.16
C GLN A 80 -21.80 34.32 -14.81
N LEU A 81 -22.71 34.13 -13.86
CA LEU A 81 -22.39 33.39 -12.63
C LEU A 81 -23.38 32.26 -12.35
N ARG A 82 -22.87 31.10 -11.88
CA ARG A 82 -23.70 29.92 -11.53
C ARG A 82 -24.51 30.22 -10.26
N ALA A 83 -25.53 29.41 -9.97
CA ALA A 83 -26.26 29.49 -8.70
C ALA A 83 -25.28 29.53 -7.51
N GLY A 84 -25.37 30.58 -6.69
CA GLY A 84 -24.48 30.79 -5.53
C GLY A 84 -23.22 31.63 -5.79
N GLN A 85 -23.17 32.45 -6.83
CA GLN A 85 -22.08 33.42 -7.02
C GLN A 85 -22.67 34.83 -7.14
N CYS A 86 -22.52 35.64 -6.09
CA CYS A 86 -22.80 37.07 -6.09
C CYS A 86 -21.49 37.87 -6.01
N LYS A 87 -21.51 39.07 -6.59
CA LYS A 87 -20.37 40.00 -6.57
C LYS A 87 -20.67 41.09 -5.54
N ALA A 88 -19.90 41.15 -4.45
CA ALA A 88 -19.99 42.27 -3.52
C ALA A 88 -19.71 43.58 -4.30
N THR A 89 -20.64 44.53 -4.25
CA THR A 89 -20.53 45.80 -4.99
C THR A 89 -19.95 46.91 -4.16
N LEU A 90 -20.10 46.85 -2.84
CA LEU A 90 -19.52 47.81 -1.92
C LEU A 90 -19.05 47.11 -0.64
N CYS A 91 -17.74 47.00 -0.50
CA CYS A 91 -17.09 46.64 0.76
C CYS A 91 -16.64 47.94 1.43
N LEU A 92 -17.09 48.19 2.66
CA LEU A 92 -16.53 49.28 3.48
C LEU A 92 -15.23 48.77 4.07
N ASP A 93 -14.11 49.41 3.72
CA ASP A 93 -12.78 48.95 4.11
C ASP A 93 -12.55 48.90 5.62
N LYS A 94 -13.35 49.65 6.42
CA LYS A 94 -13.20 49.71 7.88
C LYS A 94 -14.52 49.99 8.58
N CYS A 95 -14.71 49.32 9.71
CA CYS A 95 -15.65 49.73 10.75
C CYS A 95 -15.20 51.05 11.42
N GLY A 96 -16.12 51.75 12.09
CA GLY A 96 -15.82 52.99 12.81
C GLY A 96 -14.80 52.79 13.94
N LEU A 97 -14.30 53.89 14.52
CA LEU A 97 -13.32 53.85 15.62
C LEU A 97 -13.80 52.88 16.72
N GLU A 98 -12.91 51.94 17.11
CA GLU A 98 -13.14 50.94 18.18
C GLU A 98 -14.18 49.84 17.88
N THR A 99 -14.60 49.69 16.62
CA THR A 99 -15.44 48.58 16.16
C THR A 99 -14.74 47.76 15.07
N VAL A 100 -15.07 46.49 14.99
CA VAL A 100 -14.47 45.52 14.04
C VAL A 100 -15.57 44.80 13.28
N VAL A 101 -15.22 44.27 12.11
CA VAL A 101 -16.16 43.53 11.26
C VAL A 101 -16.50 42.21 11.94
N SER A 102 -17.80 41.86 12.01
CA SER A 102 -18.25 40.56 12.47
C SER A 102 -17.81 39.43 11.51
N ARG A 103 -17.81 38.17 11.96
CA ARG A 103 -17.32 37.04 11.18
C ARG A 103 -18.15 36.79 9.92
N ASP A 104 -19.45 37.06 10.00
CA ASP A 104 -20.37 37.03 8.86
C ASP A 104 -20.24 38.27 7.94
N GLN A 105 -19.39 39.23 8.31
CA GLN A 105 -19.14 40.49 7.61
C GLN A 105 -20.36 41.41 7.48
N GLN A 106 -21.42 41.18 8.27
CA GLN A 106 -22.67 41.93 8.16
C GLN A 106 -22.78 43.11 9.12
N SER A 107 -21.94 43.17 10.15
CA SER A 107 -22.04 44.20 11.18
C SER A 107 -20.69 44.66 11.71
N CYS A 108 -20.67 45.87 12.25
CA CYS A 108 -19.54 46.40 13.00
C CYS A 108 -19.82 46.27 14.50
N ILE A 109 -19.02 45.45 15.18
CA ILE A 109 -19.20 45.13 16.59
C ILE A 109 -18.00 45.61 17.42
N PRO A 110 -18.20 46.12 18.63
CA PRO A 110 -17.10 46.53 19.50
C PRO A 110 -16.30 45.34 20.05
N CYS A 111 -15.05 45.61 20.42
CA CYS A 111 -14.29 44.72 21.31
C CYS A 111 -14.82 44.82 22.74
N SER A 112 -14.82 43.72 23.48
CA SER A 112 -15.26 43.66 24.88
C SER A 112 -14.23 44.33 25.78
N PHE A 113 -14.38 45.63 26.03
CA PHE A 113 -13.56 46.35 26.98
C PHE A 113 -13.90 45.94 28.42
N ALA A 114 -12.89 45.57 29.21
CA ALA A 114 -13.05 45.57 30.65
C ALA A 114 -13.18 47.03 31.10
N SER A 115 -14.30 47.40 31.72
CA SER A 115 -14.60 48.81 32.05
C SER A 115 -13.68 49.43 33.11
N GLU A 116 -12.63 48.74 33.58
CA GLU A 116 -11.69 49.23 34.57
C GLU A 116 -10.27 48.70 34.31
N ARG A 117 -9.25 49.58 34.40
CA ARG A 117 -7.81 49.25 34.23
C ARG A 117 -7.26 48.17 35.17
N ASN A 118 -8.05 47.71 36.15
CA ASN A 118 -7.69 46.67 37.13
C ASN A 118 -8.60 45.43 37.06
N SER A 119 -9.46 45.34 36.06
CA SER A 119 -10.32 44.18 35.90
C SER A 119 -9.50 43.00 35.36
N THR A 120 -9.35 41.98 36.21
CA THR A 120 -8.84 40.65 35.84
C THR A 120 -9.86 39.83 35.05
N ASP A 121 -10.87 40.49 34.47
CA ASP A 121 -11.97 39.80 33.80
C ASP A 121 -11.42 39.04 32.59
N GLU A 122 -11.49 37.71 32.72
CA GLU A 122 -10.88 36.76 31.82
C GLU A 122 -11.45 36.85 30.40
N SER A 123 -12.58 37.55 30.23
CA SER A 123 -13.35 37.65 28.99
C SER A 123 -13.03 38.85 28.10
N SER A 124 -12.14 39.76 28.52
CA SER A 124 -11.87 41.01 27.80
C SER A 124 -11.05 40.85 26.51
N SER A 125 -11.43 41.58 25.47
CA SER A 125 -10.73 41.71 24.19
C SER A 125 -10.42 43.19 23.92
N PHE A 126 -9.42 43.48 23.08
CA PHE A 126 -9.03 44.85 22.75
C PHE A 126 -8.86 45.02 21.24
N TYR A 127 -9.05 46.23 20.73
CA TYR A 127 -8.82 46.52 19.32
C TYR A 127 -7.31 46.51 19.01
N ASP A 128 -6.91 45.69 18.04
CA ASP A 128 -5.55 45.61 17.53
C ASP A 128 -5.49 46.27 16.15
N ALA A 129 -4.88 47.45 16.10
CA ALA A 129 -4.77 48.23 14.87
C ALA A 129 -3.95 47.53 13.78
N SER A 130 -3.03 46.63 14.14
CA SER A 130 -2.20 45.90 13.18
C SER A 130 -3.01 44.81 12.47
N LEU A 131 -3.91 44.15 13.20
CA LEU A 131 -4.81 43.13 12.68
C LEU A 131 -6.09 43.74 12.09
N SER A 132 -6.39 45.00 12.40
CA SER A 132 -7.69 45.64 12.14
C SER A 132 -8.86 44.82 12.68
N ASP A 133 -8.63 44.10 13.79
CA ASP A 133 -9.59 43.22 14.45
C ASP A 133 -9.41 43.28 15.98
N CYS A 134 -10.29 42.63 16.74
CA CYS A 134 -10.08 42.44 18.16
C CYS A 134 -9.00 41.39 18.39
N SER A 135 -8.29 41.50 19.52
CA SER A 135 -7.27 40.56 19.92
C SER A 135 -7.42 40.20 21.40
N CYS A 136 -6.97 39.00 21.73
CA CYS A 136 -6.86 38.51 23.10
C CYS A 136 -5.43 38.69 23.59
N ARG A 137 -5.26 39.14 24.85
CA ARG A 137 -3.92 39.26 25.47
C ARG A 137 -3.39 37.87 25.81
N ASN A 138 -2.91 37.16 24.80
CA ASN A 138 -2.22 35.89 24.98
C ASN A 138 -0.79 36.11 25.47
N PRO A 139 -0.21 35.16 26.24
CA PRO A 139 1.16 35.28 26.72
C PRO A 139 2.13 35.35 25.54
N SER A 140 3.12 36.23 25.59
CA SER A 140 4.21 36.20 24.61
C SER A 140 5.10 34.97 24.86
N LYS A 141 5.78 34.50 23.80
CA LYS A 141 6.80 33.44 23.89
C LYS A 141 7.83 33.75 24.98
N GLY A 142 8.12 32.76 25.85
CA GLY A 142 9.07 32.91 26.95
C GLY A 142 8.55 33.69 28.15
N SER A 143 7.26 34.01 28.21
CA SER A 143 6.66 34.65 29.37
C SER A 143 6.77 33.74 30.61
N PRO A 144 7.22 34.25 31.77
CA PRO A 144 7.34 33.47 33.00
C PRO A 144 5.95 33.18 33.59
N THR A 145 5.23 32.24 33.00
CA THR A 145 3.94 31.78 33.52
C THR A 145 4.09 30.47 34.29
N ARG A 146 2.99 30.04 34.93
CA ARG A 146 2.87 28.73 35.59
C ARG A 146 3.18 27.59 34.59
N THR A 147 3.34 26.37 35.09
CA THR A 147 3.73 25.15 34.36
C THR A 147 2.92 24.81 33.08
N HIS A 148 1.81 25.49 32.79
CA HIS A 148 1.02 25.28 31.58
C HIS A 148 0.62 26.62 30.93
N LEU A 149 0.74 26.68 29.60
CA LEU A 149 0.30 27.81 28.80
C LEU A 149 -1.22 27.91 28.78
N VAL A 150 -1.76 29.08 29.12
CA VAL A 150 -3.20 29.37 29.03
C VAL A 150 -3.40 30.51 28.05
N THR A 151 -4.03 30.19 26.92
CA THR A 151 -4.40 31.17 25.89
C THR A 151 -5.92 31.33 25.81
N LYS A 152 -6.35 32.34 25.07
CA LYS A 152 -7.75 32.67 24.85
C LYS A 152 -7.98 32.89 23.36
N LYS A 153 -9.05 32.28 22.85
CA LYS A 153 -9.56 32.51 21.51
C LYS A 153 -10.58 33.63 21.50
N LEU A 154 -10.65 34.31 20.37
CA LEU A 154 -11.66 35.32 20.09
C LEU A 154 -12.97 34.62 19.71
N VAL A 155 -14.07 35.07 20.29
CA VAL A 155 -15.42 34.59 19.98
C VAL A 155 -16.37 35.77 19.81
N GLU A 156 -17.36 35.61 18.95
CA GLU A 156 -18.46 36.57 18.82
C GLU A 156 -19.56 36.23 19.80
N ILE A 157 -20.02 37.22 20.53
CA ILE A 157 -21.15 37.10 21.45
C ILE A 157 -22.38 37.61 20.73
N TYR A 158 -23.37 36.74 20.59
CA TYR A 158 -24.65 37.05 19.97
C TYR A 158 -25.67 37.44 21.04
N ASP A 159 -26.56 38.36 20.69
CA ASP A 159 -27.72 38.68 21.50
C ASP A 159 -28.76 37.56 21.36
N ASP A 160 -29.15 36.96 22.48
CA ASP A 160 -30.06 35.80 22.49
C ASP A 160 -31.44 36.11 21.88
N THR A 161 -31.83 37.40 21.81
CA THR A 161 -33.15 37.80 21.30
C THR A 161 -33.13 38.10 19.81
N SER A 162 -32.15 38.86 19.33
CA SER A 162 -32.03 39.27 17.93
C SER A 162 -31.24 38.29 17.08
N GLY A 163 -30.43 37.42 17.70
CA GLY A 163 -29.52 36.53 17.00
C GLY A 163 -28.39 37.27 16.27
N LEU A 164 -28.19 38.57 16.55
CA LEU A 164 -27.16 39.39 15.93
C LEU A 164 -25.91 39.46 16.81
N PRO A 165 -24.70 39.52 16.22
CA PRO A 165 -23.47 39.66 16.99
C PRO A 165 -23.42 41.05 17.63
N VAL A 166 -23.04 41.11 18.91
CA VAL A 166 -23.05 42.33 19.72
C VAL A 166 -21.64 42.80 20.04
N ARG A 167 -20.70 41.88 20.23
CA ARG A 167 -19.30 42.18 20.57
C ARG A 167 -18.41 40.96 20.34
N LYS A 168 -17.10 41.19 20.21
CA LYS A 168 -16.10 40.11 20.31
C LYS A 168 -15.54 40.03 21.72
N ALA A 169 -15.45 38.84 22.29
CA ALA A 169 -14.92 38.57 23.62
C ALA A 169 -13.84 37.48 23.55
N CYS A 170 -13.04 37.36 24.60
CA CYS A 170 -12.03 36.31 24.72
C CYS A 170 -12.58 35.14 25.53
N LEU A 171 -12.45 33.93 25.01
CA LEU A 171 -12.81 32.70 25.70
C LEU A 171 -11.55 31.88 25.93
N ARG A 172 -11.34 31.45 27.17
CA ARG A 172 -10.22 30.57 27.52
C ARG A 172 -10.25 29.30 26.70
N CYS A 173 -9.09 28.93 26.14
CA CYS A 173 -8.94 27.66 25.45
C CYS A 173 -9.07 26.49 26.43
N PRO A 174 -9.65 25.35 25.99
CA PRO A 174 -9.60 24.11 26.77
C PRO A 174 -8.17 23.76 27.19
N ASP A 175 -8.02 23.03 28.29
CA ASP A 175 -6.71 22.62 28.76
C ASP A 175 -5.93 21.88 27.65
N ARG A 176 -4.62 22.09 27.61
CA ARG A 176 -3.68 21.55 26.59
C ARG A 176 -3.87 22.05 25.16
N THR A 177 -4.71 23.07 24.96
CA THR A 177 -4.86 23.73 23.66
C THR A 177 -4.38 25.17 23.71
N ALA A 178 -3.90 25.68 22.58
CA ALA A 178 -3.43 27.05 22.45
C ALA A 178 -3.98 27.75 21.21
N VAL A 179 -4.11 29.07 21.27
CA VAL A 179 -4.27 29.92 20.08
C VAL A 179 -2.89 30.19 19.52
N ILE A 180 -2.71 29.91 18.23
CA ILE A 180 -1.50 30.24 17.50
C ILE A 180 -1.72 31.58 16.79
N THR A 181 -0.76 32.48 16.95
CA THR A 181 -0.80 33.83 16.41
C THR A 181 0.42 34.08 15.51
N VAL A 182 0.30 35.05 14.60
CA VAL A 182 1.32 35.31 13.56
C VAL A 182 2.67 35.75 14.11
N ASP A 183 2.72 36.29 15.34
CA ASP A 183 3.95 36.66 16.04
C ASP A 183 4.78 35.45 16.47
N LEU A 184 4.23 34.24 16.41
CA LEU A 184 4.97 33.00 16.66
C LEU A 184 5.73 32.52 15.43
N TYR A 185 5.44 33.05 14.23
CA TYR A 185 6.08 32.62 13.01
C TYR A 185 7.55 33.07 13.00
N ASN A 186 8.44 32.22 12.49
CA ASN A 186 9.80 32.68 12.20
C ASN A 186 9.78 33.58 10.97
N ASP A 187 10.76 34.48 10.86
CA ASP A 187 10.88 35.40 9.72
C ASP A 187 10.79 34.66 8.38
N GLY A 188 9.82 35.06 7.55
CA GLY A 188 9.58 34.48 6.23
C GLY A 188 8.77 33.18 6.21
N GLN A 189 8.27 32.69 7.36
CA GLN A 189 7.37 31.54 7.41
C GLN A 189 5.89 31.96 7.46
N GLU A 190 5.03 31.16 6.83
CA GLU A 190 3.57 31.34 6.83
C GLU A 190 2.87 30.49 7.91
N PHE A 191 3.64 29.77 8.72
CA PHE A 191 3.14 28.86 9.74
C PHE A 191 4.14 28.76 10.90
N TYR A 192 3.62 28.40 12.06
CA TYR A 192 4.42 27.95 13.20
C TYR A 192 4.54 26.43 13.15
N SER A 193 5.69 25.85 13.51
CA SER A 193 5.84 24.39 13.58
C SER A 193 6.43 23.97 14.91
N SER A 194 5.82 22.94 15.49
CA SER A 194 6.32 22.26 16.67
C SER A 194 5.93 20.79 16.63
N ALA A 195 6.82 19.93 17.12
CA ALA A 195 6.62 18.48 17.13
C ALA A 195 6.24 17.89 15.76
N GLY A 196 6.78 18.45 14.67
CA GLY A 196 6.47 18.03 13.30
C GLY A 196 5.07 18.39 12.78
N LYS A 197 4.23 19.03 13.61
CA LYS A 197 2.94 19.57 13.19
C LYS A 197 3.08 21.01 12.73
N ARG A 198 2.34 21.37 11.67
CA ARG A 198 2.24 22.75 11.17
C ARG A 198 0.98 23.39 11.72
N PHE A 199 1.12 24.59 12.26
CA PHE A 199 0.04 25.37 12.83
C PHE A 199 -0.12 26.67 12.07
N ILE A 200 -1.34 26.90 11.58
CA ILE A 200 -1.73 28.17 10.96
C ILE A 200 -2.34 29.04 12.05
N ALA A 201 -1.92 30.28 12.11
CA ALA A 201 -2.43 31.26 13.04
C ALA A 201 -3.91 31.52 12.78
N ASP A 202 -4.71 31.36 13.83
CA ASP A 202 -6.14 31.62 13.80
C ASP A 202 -6.57 32.09 15.20
N PRO A 203 -6.87 33.39 15.39
CA PRO A 203 -7.27 33.90 16.70
C PRO A 203 -8.62 33.33 17.18
N TYR A 204 -9.40 32.67 16.32
CA TYR A 204 -10.73 32.15 16.62
C TYR A 204 -10.74 30.65 16.98
N SER A 205 -9.61 29.95 16.86
CA SER A 205 -9.53 28.52 17.16
C SER A 205 -8.43 28.21 18.18
N CYS A 206 -8.70 27.18 18.98
CA CYS A 206 -7.71 26.57 19.86
C CYS A 206 -7.26 25.28 19.18
N VAL A 207 -5.96 25.11 19.04
CA VAL A 207 -5.35 23.90 18.45
C VAL A 207 -4.66 23.09 19.54
N SER A 208 -4.59 21.77 19.34
CA SER A 208 -3.82 20.87 20.19
C SER A 208 -2.54 20.42 19.50
N CYS A 209 -1.55 20.06 20.31
CA CYS A 209 -0.38 19.30 19.86
C CYS A 209 -0.80 17.98 19.17
N PRO A 210 0.10 17.36 18.36
CA PRO A 210 -0.23 16.17 17.59
C PRO A 210 -0.59 14.96 18.46
N ASP A 211 -0.01 14.85 19.66
CA ASP A 211 -0.21 13.73 20.56
C ASP A 211 -1.08 14.12 21.78
N PRO A 212 -2.02 13.26 22.24
CA PRO A 212 -2.83 13.53 23.43
C PRO A 212 -2.03 13.74 24.72
N HIS A 213 -0.82 13.17 24.81
CA HIS A 213 0.12 13.32 25.92
C HIS A 213 1.11 14.48 25.72
N MET A 214 0.81 15.38 24.77
CA MET A 214 1.51 16.65 24.64
C MET A 214 0.67 17.83 25.13
N PHE A 215 1.37 18.88 25.52
CA PHE A 215 0.80 20.20 25.75
C PHE A 215 1.77 21.28 25.28
N PHE A 216 1.25 22.50 25.09
CA PHE A 216 2.07 23.66 24.78
C PHE A 216 2.76 24.20 26.06
N ASP A 217 4.08 24.28 26.02
CA ASP A 217 4.87 24.96 27.05
C ASP A 217 4.81 26.50 26.91
N THR A 218 5.56 27.20 27.75
CA THR A 218 5.63 28.67 27.73
C THR A 218 6.28 29.24 26.47
N ASP A 219 6.98 28.41 25.69
CA ASP A 219 7.59 28.77 24.42
C ASP A 219 6.72 28.38 23.22
N TYR A 220 5.47 27.98 23.47
CA TYR A 220 4.54 27.44 22.48
C TYR A 220 5.05 26.15 21.81
N SER A 221 6.02 25.47 22.42
CA SER A 221 6.53 24.20 21.95
C SER A 221 5.70 23.06 22.53
N CYS A 222 5.38 22.08 21.70
CA CYS A 222 4.74 20.85 22.11
C CYS A 222 5.74 19.98 22.88
N VAL A 223 5.49 19.83 24.17
CA VAL A 223 6.29 19.01 25.09
C VAL A 223 5.44 17.90 25.68
N CYS A 224 6.09 16.81 26.08
CA CYS A 224 5.39 15.67 26.67
C CYS A 224 4.97 15.94 28.12
N ASP A 225 3.89 15.29 28.53
CA ASP A 225 3.51 15.14 29.93
C ASP A 225 4.64 14.50 30.76
N ASP A 226 4.64 14.78 32.07
CA ASP A 226 5.56 14.13 33.01
C ASP A 226 5.47 12.59 32.91
N GLY A 227 6.62 11.94 32.78
CA GLY A 227 6.72 10.47 32.63
C GLY A 227 6.62 9.96 31.19
N TYR A 228 6.41 10.86 30.24
CA TYR A 228 6.48 10.59 28.80
C TYR A 228 7.73 11.24 28.21
N PHE A 229 8.23 10.69 27.12
CA PHE A 229 9.34 11.25 26.37
C PHE A 229 8.99 11.39 24.90
N LEU A 230 9.55 12.42 24.27
CA LEU A 230 9.32 12.75 22.87
C LEU A 230 10.04 11.74 22.00
N THR A 231 9.32 11.18 21.03
CA THR A 231 9.88 10.31 19.99
C THR A 231 9.46 10.80 18.62
N GLY A 232 10.25 10.47 17.61
CA GLY A 232 9.98 10.83 16.23
C GLY A 232 10.97 11.88 15.72
N GLU A 233 11.06 12.03 14.40
CA GLU A 233 11.76 13.16 13.75
C GLU A 233 10.75 14.16 13.20
N ALA A 234 10.82 15.41 13.66
CA ALA A 234 9.90 16.47 13.27
C ALA A 234 10.01 16.88 11.79
N SER A 235 11.13 16.56 11.12
CA SER A 235 11.37 16.90 9.71
C SER A 235 10.57 16.05 8.72
N ILE A 236 10.11 14.87 9.13
CA ILE A 236 9.39 13.93 8.26
C ILE A 236 7.97 13.62 8.73
N GLY A 237 7.56 14.08 9.91
CA GLY A 237 6.18 13.93 10.36
C GLY A 237 5.97 14.35 11.80
N GLU A 238 4.72 14.21 12.25
CA GLU A 238 4.30 14.50 13.61
C GLU A 238 5.00 13.56 14.62
N GLN A 239 5.58 14.16 15.67
CA GLN A 239 6.20 13.43 16.78
C GLN A 239 5.13 12.95 17.77
N SER A 240 5.51 12.02 18.65
CA SER A 240 4.60 11.42 19.63
C SER A 240 5.25 11.34 21.01
N CYS A 241 4.43 11.24 22.05
CA CYS A 241 4.89 11.10 23.41
C CYS A 241 4.60 9.69 23.90
N ILE A 242 5.65 8.95 24.19
CA ILE A 242 5.53 7.58 24.68
C ILE A 242 5.93 7.50 26.14
N LYS A 243 5.18 6.70 26.90
CA LYS A 243 5.48 6.45 28.30
C LYS A 243 6.83 5.73 28.39
N ASN A 244 7.63 6.08 29.40
CA ASN A 244 8.94 5.45 29.58
C ASN A 244 8.86 3.92 29.51
N ALA A 245 9.59 3.33 28.57
CA ALA A 245 9.56 1.92 28.21
C ALA A 245 10.98 1.33 28.28
N PRO A 246 11.47 0.93 29.46
CA PRO A 246 12.86 0.48 29.63
C PRO A 246 13.23 -0.74 28.79
N SER A 247 12.23 -1.51 28.33
CA SER A 247 12.40 -2.67 27.47
C SER A 247 12.62 -2.33 25.99
N VAL A 248 12.44 -1.07 25.57
CA VAL A 248 12.60 -0.62 24.19
C VAL A 248 13.97 0.03 24.01
N SER A 249 14.72 -0.38 22.98
CA SER A 249 16.03 0.21 22.66
C SER A 249 15.88 1.68 22.25
N THR A 250 16.91 2.49 22.50
CA THR A 250 17.00 3.86 21.95
C THR A 250 18.05 3.98 20.84
N SER A 251 18.77 2.90 20.54
CA SER A 251 19.72 2.83 19.42
C SER A 251 19.07 2.08 18.27
N TYR A 252 18.48 2.80 17.31
CA TYR A 252 17.64 2.21 16.26
C TYR A 252 17.68 2.93 14.91
N SER A 253 18.30 4.11 14.81
CA SER A 253 18.38 4.87 13.56
C SER A 253 19.30 4.22 12.52
N LYS A 254 20.15 3.26 12.91
CA LYS A 254 21.15 2.67 12.02
C LYS A 254 20.58 1.49 11.22
N VAL A 255 20.50 1.65 9.91
CA VAL A 255 20.14 0.58 8.98
C VAL A 255 21.39 0.10 8.24
N ARG A 256 21.62 -1.20 8.24
CA ARG A 256 22.73 -1.83 7.52
C ARG A 256 22.26 -2.25 6.13
N PHE A 257 22.98 -1.80 5.11
CA PHE A 257 22.83 -2.27 3.75
C PHE A 257 23.94 -3.28 3.51
N ARG A 258 23.57 -4.55 3.54
CA ARG A 258 24.49 -5.65 3.29
C ARG A 258 24.23 -6.24 1.92
N ASP A 259 25.30 -6.56 1.21
CA ASP A 259 25.23 -7.27 -0.06
C ASP A 259 25.91 -8.63 0.10
N PRO A 260 25.22 -9.76 -0.13
CA PRO A 260 25.86 -11.06 -0.22
C PRO A 260 26.92 -11.07 -1.35
N VAL A 261 28.18 -10.82 -0.99
CA VAL A 261 29.42 -10.92 -1.78
C VAL A 261 29.26 -10.63 -3.29
N GLY A 262 29.22 -9.35 -3.66
CA GLY A 262 29.53 -8.90 -5.03
C GLY A 262 28.59 -9.41 -6.13
N MET A 263 27.34 -9.71 -5.81
CA MET A 263 26.32 -10.21 -6.77
C MET A 263 26.14 -9.33 -8.02
N LEU A 264 26.53 -8.06 -7.96
CA LEU A 264 26.42 -7.10 -9.06
C LEU A 264 27.76 -6.78 -9.77
N GLY A 265 28.85 -7.49 -9.43
CA GLY A 265 30.16 -7.26 -10.04
C GLY A 265 30.81 -5.91 -9.70
N GLY A 266 30.26 -5.17 -8.74
CA GLY A 266 30.81 -3.92 -8.21
C GLY A 266 31.27 -4.04 -6.75
N ASP A 267 31.94 -2.99 -6.26
CA ASP A 267 32.41 -2.82 -4.87
C ASP A 267 31.24 -2.66 -3.88
N ALA A 268 30.36 -3.64 -3.78
CA ALA A 268 29.30 -3.65 -2.78
C ALA A 268 29.90 -3.90 -1.40
N VAL A 269 30.32 -2.81 -0.76
CA VAL A 269 30.84 -2.78 0.61
C VAL A 269 29.65 -2.64 1.54
N ASP A 270 29.49 -3.55 2.50
CA ASP A 270 28.54 -3.38 3.59
C ASP A 270 28.66 -1.97 4.19
N PHE A 271 27.57 -1.21 4.19
CA PHE A 271 27.55 0.14 4.75
C PHE A 271 26.35 0.34 5.68
N THR A 272 26.40 1.41 6.47
CA THR A 272 25.36 1.75 7.44
C THR A 272 24.94 3.20 7.25
N ILE A 273 23.63 3.44 7.24
CA ILE A 273 23.03 4.78 7.18
C ILE A 273 22.32 5.07 8.50
N GLU A 274 22.44 6.32 8.98
CA GLU A 274 21.57 6.85 10.03
C GLU A 274 20.27 7.34 9.42
N SER A 275 19.28 6.44 9.40
CA SER A 275 17.96 6.64 8.79
C SER A 275 17.07 7.50 9.67
N ILE A 276 16.62 8.64 9.13
CA ILE A 276 15.63 9.49 9.80
C ILE A 276 14.27 8.80 9.86
N THR A 277 13.93 7.94 8.88
CA THR A 277 12.67 7.17 8.88
C THR A 277 12.66 6.17 10.04
N PHE A 278 13.74 5.41 10.24
CA PHE A 278 13.83 4.54 11.42
C PHE A 278 13.84 5.35 12.72
N SER A 279 14.57 6.48 12.76
CA SER A 279 14.57 7.42 13.88
C SER A 279 13.15 7.92 14.23
N HIS A 280 12.32 8.13 13.21
CA HIS A 280 10.97 8.61 13.40
C HIS A 280 10.01 7.52 13.91
N MET A 281 10.14 6.30 13.38
CA MET A 281 9.10 5.29 13.52
C MET A 281 9.32 4.28 14.65
N TYR A 282 10.56 3.86 14.88
CA TYR A 282 10.84 2.67 15.68
C TYR A 282 10.35 2.78 17.12
N THR A 283 10.71 3.83 17.88
CA THR A 283 10.42 3.84 19.32
C THR A 283 8.93 3.87 19.60
N LYS A 284 8.17 4.62 18.78
CA LYS A 284 6.70 4.63 18.86
C LYS A 284 6.13 3.24 18.54
N ALA A 285 6.52 2.66 17.41
CA ALA A 285 6.04 1.34 16.98
C ALA A 285 6.36 0.24 18.01
N ALA A 286 7.58 0.25 18.55
CA ALA A 286 8.04 -0.67 19.56
C ALA A 286 7.27 -0.52 20.88
N ALA A 287 7.15 0.70 21.40
CA ALA A 287 6.48 0.95 22.68
C ALA A 287 4.98 0.66 22.61
N GLU A 288 4.29 1.15 21.57
CA GLU A 288 2.84 0.91 21.42
C GLU A 288 2.54 -0.57 21.16
N CYS A 289 3.40 -1.29 20.43
CA CYS A 289 3.21 -2.73 20.23
C CYS A 289 3.46 -3.55 21.50
N GLU A 290 4.51 -3.19 22.26
CA GLU A 290 4.87 -3.85 23.53
C GLU A 290 3.74 -3.78 24.55
N PHE A 291 3.15 -2.59 24.72
CA PHE A 291 2.11 -2.33 25.71
C PHE A 291 0.69 -2.44 25.13
N TYR A 292 0.54 -2.99 23.93
CA TYR A 292 -0.78 -3.17 23.34
C TYR A 292 -1.61 -4.17 24.14
N ASP A 293 -2.77 -3.71 24.61
CA ASP A 293 -3.68 -4.43 25.49
C ASP A 293 -4.88 -5.08 24.75
N GLY A 294 -4.94 -4.98 23.43
CA GLY A 294 -6.04 -5.51 22.63
C GLY A 294 -7.15 -4.51 22.30
N SER A 295 -7.07 -3.26 22.77
CA SER A 295 -8.22 -2.33 22.73
C SER A 295 -8.17 -1.25 21.64
N SER A 296 -6.99 -0.95 21.08
CA SER A 296 -6.78 0.15 20.14
C SER A 296 -6.31 -0.29 18.74
N GLU A 297 -6.94 0.26 17.70
CA GLU A 297 -6.47 0.04 16.33
C GLU A 297 -5.04 0.56 16.12
N SER A 298 -4.66 1.64 16.81
CA SER A 298 -3.31 2.21 16.76
C SER A 298 -2.24 1.22 17.23
N GLY A 299 -2.52 0.42 18.28
CA GLY A 299 -1.58 -0.57 18.77
C GLY A 299 -1.35 -1.73 17.79
N LEU A 300 -2.40 -2.16 17.06
CA LEU A 300 -2.24 -3.14 15.98
C LEU A 300 -1.38 -2.58 14.84
N ARG A 301 -1.63 -1.33 14.43
CA ARG A 301 -0.82 -0.64 13.41
C ARG A 301 0.63 -0.50 13.87
N ALA A 302 0.89 -0.21 15.14
CA ALA A 302 2.23 -0.15 15.71
C ALA A 302 2.97 -1.50 15.62
N CYS A 303 2.30 -2.62 15.89
CA CYS A 303 2.89 -3.95 15.72
C CYS A 303 3.20 -4.27 14.25
N GLN A 304 2.33 -3.88 13.33
CA GLN A 304 2.60 -4.00 11.89
C GLN A 304 3.79 -3.13 11.47
N ALA A 305 3.88 -1.88 11.97
CA ALA A 305 5.00 -0.97 11.69
C ALA A 305 6.33 -1.53 12.22
N LEU A 306 6.35 -2.08 13.44
CA LEU A 306 7.52 -2.75 13.99
C LEU A 306 7.95 -3.95 13.13
N GLY A 307 6.98 -4.73 12.64
CA GLY A 307 7.23 -5.81 11.70
C GLY A 307 7.81 -5.33 10.37
N ASN A 308 7.30 -4.22 9.85
CA ASN A 308 7.82 -3.60 8.61
C ASN A 308 9.28 -3.18 8.77
N LEU A 309 9.64 -2.52 9.87
CA LEU A 309 11.02 -2.13 10.15
C LEU A 309 11.96 -3.35 10.24
N CYS A 310 11.47 -4.48 10.75
CA CYS A 310 12.22 -5.73 10.76
C CYS A 310 12.41 -6.30 9.34
N ALA A 311 11.36 -6.32 8.50
CA ALA A 311 11.47 -6.74 7.11
C ALA A 311 12.45 -5.87 6.30
N LEU A 312 12.44 -4.55 6.51
CA LEU A 312 13.38 -3.61 5.90
C LEU A 312 14.81 -3.75 6.42
N SER A 313 14.96 -4.32 7.60
CA SER A 313 16.26 -4.73 8.15
C SER A 313 16.72 -6.10 7.64
N MET A 314 16.12 -6.61 6.56
CA MET A 314 16.39 -7.95 6.00
C MET A 314 16.27 -9.07 7.02
N TYR A 315 15.36 -8.92 7.97
CA TYR A 315 15.12 -9.88 9.04
C TYR A 315 16.37 -10.16 9.90
N ASP A 316 17.35 -9.24 9.89
CA ASP A 316 18.53 -9.33 10.73
C ASP A 316 18.10 -9.30 12.21
N GLU A 317 18.10 -10.48 12.83
CA GLU A 317 17.70 -10.70 14.22
C GLU A 317 18.59 -9.90 15.19
N ASP A 318 19.72 -9.34 14.76
CA ASP A 318 20.51 -8.47 15.59
C ASP A 318 20.00 -7.03 15.68
N THR A 319 19.08 -6.64 14.80
CA THR A 319 18.54 -5.29 14.75
C THR A 319 17.49 -5.03 15.82
N PRO A 320 17.39 -3.78 16.32
CA PRO A 320 16.44 -3.42 17.38
C PRO A 320 14.98 -3.73 17.04
N ALA A 321 14.58 -3.58 15.78
CA ALA A 321 13.23 -3.89 15.30
C ALA A 321 12.91 -5.38 15.43
N CYS A 322 13.77 -6.24 14.87
CA CYS A 322 13.56 -7.68 14.92
C CYS A 322 13.67 -8.23 16.35
N LYS A 323 14.67 -7.79 17.13
CA LYS A 323 14.82 -8.16 18.55
C LYS A 323 13.58 -7.82 19.36
N GLN A 324 13.06 -6.61 19.22
CA GLN A 324 11.87 -6.20 19.96
C GLN A 324 10.65 -7.04 19.56
N LEU A 325 10.43 -7.24 18.25
CA LEU A 325 9.30 -8.01 17.75
C LEU A 325 9.35 -9.45 18.27
N MET A 326 10.51 -10.10 18.24
CA MET A 326 10.71 -11.45 18.76
C MET A 326 10.49 -11.51 20.28
N ALA A 327 11.03 -10.55 21.02
CA ALA A 327 10.85 -10.48 22.47
C ALA A 327 9.36 -10.30 22.87
N ILE A 328 8.59 -9.51 22.11
CA ILE A 328 7.14 -9.38 22.30
C ILE A 328 6.46 -10.71 21.96
N SER A 329 6.86 -11.35 20.85
CA SER A 329 6.30 -12.63 20.40
C SER A 329 6.46 -13.75 21.43
N GLU A 330 7.59 -13.80 22.13
CA GLU A 330 7.84 -14.80 23.18
C GLU A 330 6.96 -14.60 24.42
N ARG A 331 6.61 -13.34 24.73
CA ARG A 331 5.75 -13.00 25.87
C ARG A 331 4.25 -13.19 25.56
N ARG A 332 3.85 -13.14 24.29
CA ARG A 332 2.45 -13.24 23.88
C ARG A 332 1.94 -14.68 23.88
N VAL A 333 0.77 -14.86 24.49
CA VAL A 333 0.09 -16.16 24.57
C VAL A 333 -1.04 -16.22 23.55
N GLY A 334 -1.15 -17.35 22.85
CA GLY A 334 -2.16 -17.59 21.82
C GLY A 334 -1.65 -17.28 20.41
N PHE A 335 -2.34 -17.86 19.42
CA PHE A 335 -1.98 -17.77 18.02
C PHE A 335 -3.22 -17.81 17.12
N TYR A 336 -3.15 -17.19 15.95
CA TYR A 336 -4.20 -17.21 14.95
C TYR A 336 -4.13 -18.48 14.09
N HIS A 337 -5.30 -18.99 13.70
CA HIS A 337 -5.47 -20.08 12.73
C HIS A 337 -4.62 -21.34 12.97
N GLY A 338 -4.26 -21.64 14.23
CA GLY A 338 -3.43 -22.82 14.51
C GLY A 338 -1.92 -22.64 14.27
N VAL A 339 -1.48 -21.47 13.81
CA VAL A 339 -0.08 -21.23 13.40
C VAL A 339 0.69 -20.63 14.57
N GLU A 340 1.57 -21.42 15.21
CA GLU A 340 2.28 -21.02 16.44
C GLU A 340 3.04 -19.69 16.31
N ASP A 341 3.61 -19.42 15.13
CA ASP A 341 4.36 -18.20 14.82
C ASP A 341 3.46 -16.97 14.62
N TRP A 342 2.17 -17.17 14.40
CA TRP A 342 1.20 -16.08 14.25
C TRP A 342 0.60 -15.70 15.59
N LYS A 343 1.43 -15.18 16.48
CA LYS A 343 0.98 -14.70 17.80
C LYS A 343 -0.09 -13.64 17.65
N TYR A 344 -1.04 -13.64 18.59
CA TYR A 344 -2.10 -12.63 18.61
C TYR A 344 -1.53 -11.21 18.54
N SER A 345 -2.19 -10.34 17.78
CA SER A 345 -1.80 -8.94 17.53
C SER A 345 -0.42 -8.67 16.92
N LEU A 346 0.35 -9.70 16.58
CA LEU A 346 1.61 -9.55 15.85
C LEU A 346 1.46 -9.95 14.38
N PRO A 347 2.22 -9.31 13.47
CA PRO A 347 2.37 -9.85 12.13
C PRO A 347 3.08 -11.21 12.18
N TRP A 348 2.55 -12.18 11.43
CA TRP A 348 3.25 -13.42 11.17
C TRP A 348 4.30 -13.17 10.09
N LEU A 349 5.57 -13.08 10.51
CA LEU A 349 6.69 -12.74 9.64
C LEU A 349 7.60 -13.93 9.28
N TYR A 350 7.72 -14.89 10.18
CA TYR A 350 8.68 -16.00 10.09
C TYR A 350 7.96 -17.32 9.96
N TYR A 351 8.51 -18.22 9.15
CA TYR A 351 8.23 -19.65 9.27
C TYR A 351 9.33 -20.27 10.11
N ARG A 352 9.00 -20.80 11.29
CA ARG A 352 9.98 -21.50 12.17
C ARG A 352 10.00 -23.01 11.99
N ASP A 353 9.07 -23.55 11.21
CA ASP A 353 9.10 -24.94 10.77
C ASP A 353 10.31 -25.24 9.87
N GLU A 354 10.62 -26.52 9.71
CA GLU A 354 11.62 -27.00 8.76
C GLU A 354 11.17 -26.74 7.31
N GLU A 355 12.12 -26.50 6.39
CA GLU A 355 11.85 -26.22 4.97
C GLU A 355 10.84 -27.21 4.37
N ASP A 356 11.03 -28.51 4.62
CA ASP A 356 10.18 -29.57 4.05
C ASP A 356 8.72 -29.42 4.47
N ARG A 357 8.45 -28.95 5.69
CA ARG A 357 7.07 -28.74 6.15
C ARG A 357 6.42 -27.52 5.50
N ILE A 358 7.23 -26.54 5.12
CA ILE A 358 6.77 -25.30 4.51
C ILE A 358 6.53 -25.51 3.02
N THR A 359 7.49 -26.13 2.33
CA THR A 359 7.50 -26.27 0.87
C THR A 359 6.81 -27.53 0.37
N ASN A 360 6.71 -28.59 1.19
CA ASN A 360 6.00 -29.83 0.83
C ASN A 360 4.67 -29.99 1.57
N ASP A 361 4.09 -28.92 2.14
CA ASP A 361 2.75 -28.97 2.72
C ASP A 361 1.73 -29.43 1.66
N ARG A 362 0.77 -30.25 2.08
CA ARG A 362 -0.29 -30.79 1.24
C ARG A 362 -1.65 -30.18 1.58
N GLY A 363 -1.67 -29.09 2.34
CA GLY A 363 -2.86 -28.36 2.77
C GLY A 363 -3.69 -27.76 1.63
N ILE A 364 -3.10 -27.54 0.45
CA ILE A 364 -3.83 -27.06 -0.74
C ILE A 364 -4.74 -28.17 -1.28
N ASN A 365 -6.04 -27.90 -1.32
CA ASN A 365 -7.08 -28.82 -1.74
C ASN A 365 -7.53 -28.62 -3.20
N MET A 366 -7.31 -27.44 -3.78
CA MET A 366 -7.65 -27.19 -5.19
C MET A 366 -6.98 -28.20 -6.14
N LYS A 367 -7.66 -28.50 -7.23
CA LYS A 367 -7.13 -29.35 -8.31
C LYS A 367 -6.82 -28.48 -9.52
N VAL A 368 -5.68 -28.73 -10.14
CA VAL A 368 -5.19 -27.95 -11.29
C VAL A 368 -5.15 -28.78 -12.56
N SER A 369 -5.33 -28.11 -13.69
CA SER A 369 -5.18 -28.71 -15.02
C SER A 369 -4.90 -27.68 -16.09
N PHE A 370 -4.42 -28.14 -17.25
CA PHE A 370 -4.08 -27.25 -18.37
C PHE A 370 -5.31 -26.68 -19.09
N HIS A 371 -6.49 -27.26 -18.89
CA HIS A 371 -7.73 -26.89 -19.57
C HIS A 371 -8.83 -26.66 -18.55
N SER A 372 -9.78 -25.78 -18.87
CA SER A 372 -10.95 -25.57 -18.02
C SER A 372 -11.78 -26.85 -17.94
N GLU A 373 -11.73 -27.53 -16.79
CA GLU A 373 -12.52 -28.73 -16.48
C GLU A 373 -13.39 -28.49 -15.24
N ALA A 374 -14.49 -29.24 -15.12
CA ALA A 374 -15.35 -29.13 -13.94
C ALA A 374 -14.58 -29.54 -12.66
N ASN A 375 -14.59 -28.68 -11.65
CA ASN A 375 -13.87 -28.86 -10.38
C ASN A 375 -12.34 -28.89 -10.52
N GLN A 376 -11.79 -28.22 -11.53
CA GLN A 376 -10.35 -27.99 -11.70
C GLN A 376 -10.09 -26.55 -12.14
N VAL A 377 -8.92 -26.05 -11.74
CA VAL A 377 -8.45 -24.68 -11.94
C VAL A 377 -7.36 -24.69 -13.00
N ASN A 378 -7.55 -23.92 -14.06
CA ASN A 378 -6.53 -23.73 -15.10
C ASN A 378 -5.82 -22.37 -15.02
N ILE A 379 -6.26 -21.50 -14.11
CA ILE A 379 -5.72 -20.16 -13.90
C ILE A 379 -5.49 -19.95 -12.40
N LEU A 380 -4.24 -19.75 -12.02
CA LEU A 380 -3.86 -19.51 -10.64
C LEU A 380 -4.00 -18.02 -10.33
N ARG A 381 -4.85 -17.70 -9.35
CA ARG A 381 -5.03 -16.33 -8.85
C ARG A 381 -4.18 -16.11 -7.61
N PHE A 382 -3.46 -14.99 -7.59
CA PHE A 382 -2.68 -14.57 -6.44
C PHE A 382 -3.17 -13.21 -5.95
N LYS A 383 -3.04 -12.99 -4.64
CA LYS A 383 -3.40 -11.74 -3.98
C LYS A 383 -2.25 -11.22 -3.13
N LEU A 384 -2.16 -9.90 -3.00
CA LEU A 384 -1.23 -9.22 -2.10
C LEU A 384 -2.02 -8.48 -1.02
N ALA A 385 -1.74 -8.82 0.24
CA ALA A 385 -2.10 -7.95 1.35
C ALA A 385 -1.07 -6.83 1.45
N LYS A 386 -1.53 -5.58 1.37
CA LYS A 386 -0.69 -4.39 1.22
C LYS A 386 -0.65 -3.57 2.51
N TYR A 387 0.55 -3.18 2.94
CA TYR A 387 0.79 -2.40 4.15
C TYR A 387 1.65 -1.18 3.84
N THR A 388 1.29 -0.04 4.42
CA THR A 388 2.14 1.16 4.42
C THR A 388 3.28 1.01 5.42
N MET A 389 4.29 1.88 5.32
CA MET A 389 5.38 1.96 6.29
C MET A 389 4.92 2.04 7.74
N ASN A 390 3.89 2.86 8.03
CA ASN A 390 3.36 3.06 9.39
C ASN A 390 2.47 1.90 9.89
N GLY A 391 2.44 0.77 9.17
CA GLY A 391 1.72 -0.43 9.57
C GLY A 391 0.22 -0.38 9.27
N THR A 392 -0.25 0.61 8.53
CA THR A 392 -1.66 0.66 8.10
C THR A 392 -1.89 -0.38 7.03
N PHE A 393 -2.88 -1.25 7.25
CA PHE A 393 -3.35 -2.18 6.24
C PHE A 393 -4.18 -1.43 5.20
N VAL A 394 -3.73 -1.44 3.94
CA VAL A 394 -4.39 -0.74 2.84
C VAL A 394 -5.52 -1.58 2.27
N GLY A 395 -5.30 -2.89 2.14
CA GLY A 395 -6.26 -3.82 1.58
C GLY A 395 -5.60 -5.05 0.97
N ILE A 396 -6.42 -5.88 0.34
CA ILE A 396 -5.98 -7.02 -0.47
C ILE A 396 -6.30 -6.72 -1.93
N GLU A 397 -5.31 -6.85 -2.81
CA GLU A 397 -5.47 -6.64 -4.25
C GLU A 397 -5.02 -7.88 -5.04
N ASP A 398 -5.59 -8.06 -6.23
CA ASP A 398 -5.17 -9.11 -7.14
C ASP A 398 -3.80 -8.79 -7.75
N VAL A 399 -2.94 -9.81 -7.89
CA VAL A 399 -1.66 -9.66 -8.58
C VAL A 399 -1.93 -9.53 -10.08
N THR A 400 -1.51 -8.41 -10.66
CA THR A 400 -1.54 -8.11 -12.08
C THR A 400 -0.11 -7.84 -12.58
N ASN A 401 0.39 -6.62 -12.39
CA ASN A 401 1.67 -6.13 -12.88
C ASN A 401 2.57 -5.56 -11.77
N GLN A 402 2.27 -5.78 -10.49
CA GLN A 402 3.04 -5.24 -9.37
C GLN A 402 4.52 -5.68 -9.43
N PHE A 403 4.83 -6.90 -9.89
CA PHE A 403 6.21 -7.38 -10.06
C PHE A 403 6.97 -6.76 -11.25
N GLU A 404 6.35 -5.82 -11.96
CA GLU A 404 6.90 -5.06 -13.08
C GLU A 404 6.91 -3.56 -12.76
N PHE A 405 7.22 -3.21 -11.51
CA PHE A 405 7.07 -1.88 -10.90
C PHE A 405 7.87 -0.75 -11.57
N CYS A 406 8.83 -1.04 -12.46
CA CYS A 406 9.54 -0.03 -13.26
C CYS A 406 9.13 0.00 -14.73
N SER A 407 8.19 -0.86 -15.16
CA SER A 407 7.71 -0.84 -16.52
C SER A 407 6.74 0.34 -16.67
N THR A 408 7.17 1.41 -17.34
CA THR A 408 6.27 2.52 -17.67
C THR A 408 5.13 2.01 -18.53
N SER A 409 3.91 2.04 -18.02
CA SER A 409 2.68 1.93 -18.82
C SER A 409 2.50 3.23 -19.64
N SER A 410 3.51 3.61 -20.43
CA SER A 410 3.49 4.78 -21.32
C SER A 410 2.68 4.54 -22.59
N THR A 411 2.22 3.32 -22.81
CA THR A 411 1.16 2.99 -23.75
C THR A 411 -0.11 2.80 -22.92
N GLY A 412 -1.20 3.48 -23.26
CA GLY A 412 -2.52 3.32 -22.62
C GLY A 412 -3.14 1.94 -22.87
N GLU A 413 -2.36 0.89 -22.70
CA GLU A 413 -2.79 -0.49 -22.63
C GLU A 413 -3.57 -0.65 -21.33
N GLU A 414 -4.82 -1.11 -21.46
CA GLU A 414 -5.66 -1.46 -20.34
C GLU A 414 -4.88 -2.34 -19.36
N VAL A 415 -4.96 -2.00 -18.06
CA VAL A 415 -4.52 -2.87 -16.97
C VAL A 415 -5.13 -4.24 -17.24
N GLN A 416 -4.31 -5.20 -17.65
CA GLN A 416 -4.79 -6.56 -17.86
C GLN A 416 -5.29 -7.07 -16.52
N SER A 417 -6.57 -7.42 -16.47
CA SER A 417 -7.19 -7.96 -15.27
C SER A 417 -6.57 -9.29 -14.82
N MET A 418 -5.80 -9.94 -15.71
CA MET A 418 -5.14 -11.21 -15.44
C MET A 418 -3.73 -11.23 -16.07
N PRO A 419 -2.67 -11.53 -15.31
CA PRO A 419 -1.34 -11.69 -15.88
C PRO A 419 -1.26 -12.89 -16.83
N HIS A 420 -0.53 -12.78 -17.94
CA HIS A 420 -0.31 -13.87 -18.92
C HIS A 420 0.29 -15.14 -18.31
N TRP A 421 1.04 -14.99 -17.22
CA TRP A 421 1.73 -16.08 -16.53
C TRP A 421 0.85 -16.84 -15.52
N SER A 422 -0.40 -16.41 -15.32
CA SER A 422 -1.33 -17.03 -14.37
C SER A 422 -1.86 -18.39 -14.83
N GLY A 423 -1.75 -18.72 -16.13
CA GLY A 423 -2.17 -20.01 -16.66
C GLY A 423 -1.33 -21.16 -16.08
N PHE A 424 -2.01 -22.21 -15.62
CA PHE A 424 -1.34 -23.38 -15.05
C PHE A 424 -0.40 -24.04 -16.07
N GLY A 425 0.86 -24.23 -15.67
CA GLY A 425 1.90 -24.83 -16.51
C GLY A 425 2.60 -23.87 -17.48
N LEU A 426 2.27 -22.58 -17.45
CA LEU A 426 2.92 -21.58 -18.30
C LEU A 426 4.10 -20.93 -17.58
N SER A 427 5.33 -21.31 -17.95
CA SER A 427 6.52 -20.60 -17.49
C SER A 427 6.63 -19.24 -18.19
N TYR A 428 7.08 -18.22 -17.46
CA TYR A 428 7.17 -16.85 -17.96
C TYR A 428 8.48 -16.22 -17.52
N ARG A 429 9.13 -15.45 -18.39
CA ARG A 429 10.33 -14.68 -18.06
C ARG A 429 10.24 -13.32 -18.70
N ARG A 430 10.39 -12.28 -17.90
CA ARG A 430 10.52 -10.90 -18.36
C ARG A 430 11.78 -10.29 -17.78
N GLU A 431 12.55 -9.67 -18.66
CA GLU A 431 13.66 -8.81 -18.29
C GLU A 431 13.26 -7.39 -18.68
N TYR A 432 13.41 -6.47 -17.75
CA TYR A 432 13.06 -5.07 -17.94
C TYR A 432 14.05 -4.23 -17.15
N SER A 433 14.06 -2.93 -17.41
CA SER A 433 15.09 -2.04 -16.93
C SER A 433 14.47 -0.98 -16.03
N CYS A 434 15.26 -0.46 -15.09
CA CYS A 434 14.79 0.46 -14.07
C CYS A 434 15.92 1.40 -13.63
N GLU A 435 15.63 2.68 -13.70
CA GLU A 435 16.46 3.71 -13.11
C GLU A 435 16.07 3.89 -11.63
N PRO A 436 16.97 3.66 -10.67
CA PRO A 436 16.67 3.79 -9.24
C PRO A 436 16.16 5.18 -8.84
N LYS A 437 16.50 6.21 -9.61
CA LYS A 437 16.02 7.58 -9.43
C LYS A 437 14.50 7.69 -9.53
N ASN A 438 13.87 6.90 -10.40
CA ASN A 438 12.41 6.93 -10.57
C ASN A 438 11.70 6.38 -9.33
N LEU A 439 12.37 5.57 -8.50
CA LEU A 439 11.81 5.02 -7.27
C LEU A 439 11.87 6.00 -6.09
N LEU A 440 12.55 7.14 -6.21
CA LEU A 440 12.74 8.08 -5.10
C LEU A 440 11.45 8.78 -4.67
N GLU A 441 10.53 9.01 -5.60
CA GLU A 441 9.25 9.69 -5.36
C GLU A 441 8.06 8.72 -5.28
N GLU A 442 8.29 7.45 -5.59
CA GLU A 442 7.26 6.41 -5.56
C GLU A 442 6.89 6.00 -4.13
N GLU A 443 5.61 5.72 -3.91
CA GLU A 443 5.14 5.23 -2.62
C GLU A 443 5.50 3.74 -2.47
N MET A 444 6.33 3.42 -1.48
CA MET A 444 6.67 2.03 -1.19
C MET A 444 5.60 1.35 -0.32
N PHE A 445 5.42 0.06 -0.55
CA PHE A 445 4.55 -0.79 0.26
C PHE A 445 5.25 -2.09 0.63
N LEU A 446 4.76 -2.70 1.71
CA LEU A 446 5.10 -4.05 2.09
C LEU A 446 3.93 -4.99 1.79
N TYR A 447 4.26 -6.21 1.41
CA TYR A 447 3.32 -7.18 0.86
C TYR A 447 3.44 -8.53 1.56
N ASP A 448 2.30 -9.14 1.84
CA ASP A 448 2.20 -10.57 2.15
C ASP A 448 1.40 -11.23 1.00
N MET A 449 1.96 -12.27 0.37
CA MET A 449 1.36 -12.90 -0.83
C MET A 449 0.54 -14.15 -0.46
N TYR A 450 -0.56 -14.35 -1.19
CA TYR A 450 -1.45 -15.49 -1.04
C TYR A 450 -1.84 -16.08 -2.40
N LEU A 451 -1.98 -17.40 -2.45
CA LEU A 451 -2.67 -18.13 -3.50
C LEU A 451 -4.16 -18.19 -3.17
N VAL A 452 -5.02 -17.89 -4.13
CA VAL A 452 -6.47 -18.06 -3.98
C VAL A 452 -6.84 -19.50 -4.25
N GLU A 453 -7.37 -20.17 -3.24
CA GLU A 453 -7.90 -21.51 -3.32
C GLU A 453 -9.35 -21.51 -3.81
N GLU A 454 -9.52 -21.95 -5.04
CA GLU A 454 -10.81 -22.23 -5.64
C GLU A 454 -11.20 -23.68 -5.31
N SER A 455 -11.81 -23.87 -4.15
CA SER A 455 -12.39 -25.15 -3.74
C SER A 455 -13.91 -25.07 -3.73
N SER A 456 -14.59 -26.22 -3.88
CA SER A 456 -16.05 -26.30 -3.77
C SER A 456 -16.58 -26.08 -2.35
N ASP A 457 -15.70 -26.13 -1.34
CA ASP A 457 -16.04 -26.00 0.07
C ASP A 457 -15.66 -24.58 0.55
N SER A 458 -16.59 -23.87 1.19
CA SER A 458 -16.37 -22.52 1.72
C SER A 458 -15.29 -22.53 2.80
N CYS A 459 -14.37 -21.58 2.75
CA CYS A 459 -13.36 -21.34 3.79
C CYS A 459 -14.06 -21.13 5.14
N ASP A 460 -13.62 -21.85 6.17
CA ASP A 460 -14.11 -21.73 7.55
C ASP A 460 -15.65 -21.87 7.75
N GLY A 461 -16.38 -22.37 6.76
CA GLY A 461 -17.83 -22.53 6.83
C GLY A 461 -18.63 -21.21 6.80
N ASP A 462 -17.99 -20.08 6.52
CA ASP A 462 -18.65 -18.78 6.38
C ASP A 462 -18.91 -18.46 4.89
N PRO A 463 -20.18 -18.50 4.43
CA PRO A 463 -20.51 -18.25 3.04
C PRO A 463 -20.31 -16.79 2.60
N SER A 464 -19.96 -15.87 3.51
CA SER A 464 -19.61 -14.48 3.19
C SER A 464 -18.15 -14.29 2.77
N ILE A 465 -17.28 -15.28 3.00
CA ILE A 465 -15.88 -15.27 2.57
C ILE A 465 -15.79 -15.93 1.19
N SER A 466 -15.54 -15.13 0.16
CA SER A 466 -15.55 -15.61 -1.23
C SER A 466 -14.26 -16.26 -1.71
N ASP A 467 -13.11 -15.92 -1.12
CA ASP A 467 -11.79 -16.39 -1.54
C ASP A 467 -11.04 -17.03 -0.35
N CYS A 468 -10.65 -18.30 -0.49
CA CYS A 468 -9.79 -18.98 0.48
C CYS A 468 -8.35 -18.59 0.20
N LEU A 469 -7.63 -18.05 1.17
CA LEU A 469 -6.27 -17.56 0.96
C LEU A 469 -5.25 -18.51 1.60
N TYR A 470 -4.38 -19.07 0.77
CA TYR A 470 -3.28 -19.91 1.21
C TYR A 470 -1.98 -19.10 1.16
N PRO A 471 -1.21 -18.97 2.25
CA PRO A 471 -0.03 -18.10 2.29
C PRO A 471 1.09 -18.62 1.40
N VAL A 472 1.74 -17.72 0.66
CA VAL A 472 2.91 -18.03 -0.18
C VAL A 472 4.19 -17.70 0.62
N PRO A 473 5.02 -18.70 0.98
CA PRO A 473 6.30 -18.45 1.64
C PRO A 473 7.27 -17.68 0.74
N VAL A 474 8.07 -16.81 1.37
CA VAL A 474 9.02 -15.92 0.70
C VAL A 474 10.46 -16.24 1.13
N LEU A 475 11.29 -16.62 0.16
CA LEU A 475 12.72 -16.85 0.30
C LEU A 475 13.48 -15.58 -0.11
N ILE A 476 14.02 -14.83 0.86
CA ILE A 476 14.79 -13.62 0.58
C ILE A 476 16.28 -13.96 0.56
N ARG A 477 16.94 -13.82 -0.59
CA ARG A 477 18.37 -14.13 -0.75
C ARG A 477 19.28 -13.27 0.12
N ASN A 478 18.85 -12.03 0.41
CA ASN A 478 19.59 -11.06 1.22
C ASN A 478 19.29 -11.20 2.73
N LEU A 479 18.48 -12.18 3.16
CA LEU A 479 18.16 -12.37 4.57
C LEU A 479 19.43 -12.60 5.38
N VAL A 480 19.53 -11.95 6.54
CA VAL A 480 20.68 -12.08 7.43
C VAL A 480 20.28 -12.85 8.67
N LYS A 481 21.00 -13.92 8.97
CA LYS A 481 20.85 -14.69 10.21
C LYS A 481 22.23 -15.00 10.78
N GLU A 482 22.44 -14.66 12.05
CA GLU A 482 23.74 -14.87 12.72
C GLU A 482 24.94 -14.31 11.92
N ASN A 483 24.75 -13.13 11.30
CA ASN A 483 25.74 -12.47 10.46
C ASN A 483 26.14 -13.27 9.18
N GLN A 484 25.30 -14.20 8.75
CA GLN A 484 25.42 -15.00 7.52
C GLN A 484 24.19 -14.80 6.62
N PHE A 485 24.30 -15.26 5.37
CA PHE A 485 23.20 -15.26 4.39
C PHE A 485 22.73 -16.69 4.14
N PRO A 486 21.87 -17.27 5.00
CA PRO A 486 21.48 -18.68 4.90
C PRO A 486 20.84 -19.00 3.54
N ASN A 487 20.08 -18.07 2.98
CA ASN A 487 19.43 -18.24 1.69
C ASN A 487 20.38 -18.02 0.49
N PHE A 488 21.68 -17.83 0.71
CA PHE A 488 22.69 -17.68 -0.34
C PHE A 488 23.55 -18.94 -0.52
N ASN A 489 23.00 -20.10 -0.15
CA ASN A 489 23.67 -21.39 -0.25
C ASN A 489 23.49 -22.07 -1.62
N GLN A 490 24.21 -23.18 -1.83
CA GLN A 490 24.14 -24.06 -3.00
C GLN A 490 22.77 -24.78 -3.11
N PRO A 491 22.45 -25.43 -4.25
CA PRO A 491 21.07 -25.78 -4.67
C PRO A 491 20.29 -26.72 -3.75
N ASP A 492 20.93 -27.31 -2.75
CA ASP A 492 20.39 -28.34 -1.88
C ASP A 492 19.42 -27.81 -0.81
N GLY A 493 19.37 -26.48 -0.57
CA GLY A 493 18.26 -25.79 0.09
C GLY A 493 17.99 -26.11 1.57
N MET A 494 18.64 -27.14 2.14
CA MET A 494 18.30 -27.73 3.44
C MET A 494 18.31 -26.78 4.66
N ASP A 495 18.88 -25.58 4.55
CA ASP A 495 18.90 -24.55 5.59
C ASP A 495 18.25 -23.21 5.16
N ASP A 496 17.44 -23.24 4.10
CA ASP A 496 16.67 -22.11 3.63
C ASP A 496 15.69 -21.62 4.72
N VAL A 497 15.70 -20.30 4.94
CA VAL A 497 14.85 -19.59 5.90
C VAL A 497 13.77 -18.84 5.14
N TYR A 498 12.51 -19.16 5.48
CA TYR A 498 11.33 -18.58 4.85
C TYR A 498 10.68 -17.50 5.72
N THR A 499 10.21 -16.47 5.05
CA THR A 499 9.50 -15.32 5.63
C THR A 499 8.18 -15.08 4.90
N ARG A 500 7.38 -14.11 5.34
CA ARG A 500 6.10 -13.76 4.68
C ARG A 500 6.11 -12.40 3.99
N ARG A 501 6.67 -11.40 4.66
CA ARG A 501 6.58 -10.02 4.21
C ARG A 501 7.74 -9.65 3.31
N PHE A 502 7.45 -8.96 2.22
CA PHE A 502 8.47 -8.44 1.31
C PHE A 502 8.09 -7.05 0.81
N PHE A 503 8.98 -6.42 0.07
CA PHE A 503 8.76 -5.14 -0.60
C PHE A 503 9.36 -5.21 -2.00
N LEU A 504 8.95 -4.32 -2.89
CA LEU A 504 9.52 -4.27 -4.25
C LEU A 504 10.68 -3.30 -4.32
N PHE A 505 10.60 -2.21 -3.58
CA PHE A 505 11.67 -1.27 -3.36
C PHE A 505 11.51 -0.61 -1.99
N ASP A 506 12.60 -0.02 -1.51
CA ASP A 506 12.76 0.65 -0.24
C ASP A 506 13.58 1.91 -0.48
N ASN A 507 12.85 3.02 -0.55
CA ASN A 507 13.37 4.38 -0.66
C ASN A 507 13.33 5.12 0.69
N GLU A 508 13.00 4.42 1.78
CA GLU A 508 12.76 4.99 3.11
C GLU A 508 13.90 4.69 4.09
N SER A 509 14.44 3.47 4.09
CA SER A 509 15.54 3.09 4.96
C SER A 509 16.82 3.90 4.70
N GLY A 510 17.02 4.36 3.46
CA GLY A 510 18.19 5.15 3.08
C GLY A 510 18.02 6.67 3.25
N ARG A 511 16.93 7.15 3.85
CA ARG A 511 16.68 8.59 4.02
C ARG A 511 17.49 9.17 5.16
N THR A 512 18.21 10.26 4.87
CA THR A 512 18.94 11.09 5.83
C THR A 512 18.44 12.53 5.77
N TRP A 513 19.01 13.40 6.60
CA TRP A 513 18.73 14.84 6.58
C TRP A 513 19.10 15.52 5.25
N SER A 514 20.02 14.93 4.47
CA SER A 514 20.42 15.41 3.14
C SER A 514 19.56 14.88 1.99
N GLY A 515 18.61 13.99 2.27
CA GLY A 515 17.80 13.30 1.27
C GLY A 515 18.01 11.79 1.28
N THR A 516 17.59 11.10 0.22
CA THR A 516 17.77 9.65 0.10
C THR A 516 19.18 9.33 -0.39
N GLU A 517 19.94 8.59 0.42
CA GLU A 517 21.32 8.19 0.12
C GLU A 517 21.45 6.78 -0.45
N ALA A 518 20.45 5.93 -0.20
CA ALA A 518 20.38 4.57 -0.75
C ALA A 518 18.95 4.17 -1.06
N VAL A 519 18.77 3.41 -2.15
CA VAL A 519 17.51 2.76 -2.50
C VAL A 519 17.79 1.27 -2.67
N ARG A 520 17.00 0.44 -2.00
CA ARG A 520 17.05 -1.00 -2.18
C ARG A 520 15.87 -1.45 -3.03
N TYR A 521 16.07 -2.38 -3.96
CA TYR A 521 15.01 -2.81 -4.88
C TYR A 521 15.16 -4.27 -5.27
N ALA A 522 14.05 -4.93 -5.55
CA ALA A 522 14.00 -6.33 -5.96
C ALA A 522 14.55 -6.45 -7.39
N ASN A 523 15.80 -6.92 -7.52
CA ASN A 523 16.44 -7.07 -8.84
C ASN A 523 16.06 -8.37 -9.52
N LYS A 524 15.70 -9.40 -8.75
CA LYS A 524 15.22 -10.68 -9.28
C LYS A 524 14.10 -11.23 -8.41
N ILE A 525 12.99 -11.57 -9.06
CA ILE A 525 11.82 -12.20 -8.44
C ILE A 525 11.52 -13.50 -9.19
N VAL A 526 11.43 -14.62 -8.46
CA VAL A 526 11.09 -15.93 -9.03
C VAL A 526 9.91 -16.51 -8.27
N LEU A 527 8.77 -16.70 -8.95
CA LEU A 527 7.62 -17.43 -8.44
C LEU A 527 7.71 -18.89 -8.92
N GLN A 528 7.99 -19.81 -8.00
CA GLN A 528 8.10 -21.23 -8.29
C GLN A 528 6.80 -21.93 -7.91
N ILE A 529 6.23 -22.68 -8.85
CA ILE A 529 5.00 -23.44 -8.70
C ILE A 529 5.31 -24.90 -8.97
N GLN A 530 4.98 -25.78 -8.03
CA GLN A 530 5.29 -27.19 -8.10
C GLN A 530 4.06 -28.06 -7.86
N THR A 531 3.88 -29.09 -8.69
CA THR A 531 2.85 -30.12 -8.49
C THR A 531 3.31 -31.20 -7.54
N GLN A 532 2.38 -31.81 -6.80
CA GLN A 532 2.66 -32.93 -5.91
C GLN A 532 3.12 -34.16 -6.69
N SER A 533 4.16 -34.85 -6.19
CA SER A 533 4.77 -35.98 -6.89
C SER A 533 3.82 -37.18 -7.00
N GLU A 534 2.99 -37.38 -5.97
CA GLU A 534 2.01 -38.46 -5.90
C GLU A 534 0.67 -38.11 -6.57
N ASN A 535 0.39 -36.82 -6.74
CA ASN A 535 -0.82 -36.33 -7.37
C ASN A 535 -0.53 -35.07 -8.20
N PRO A 536 -0.18 -35.23 -9.49
CA PRO A 536 0.18 -34.12 -10.37
C PRO A 536 -0.93 -33.07 -10.58
N SER A 537 -2.17 -33.41 -10.24
CA SER A 537 -3.31 -32.47 -10.27
C SER A 537 -3.43 -31.64 -9.00
N LYS A 538 -2.51 -31.76 -8.04
CA LYS A 538 -2.44 -30.94 -6.82
C LYS A 538 -1.13 -30.18 -6.77
N LEU A 539 -1.13 -29.08 -6.02
CA LEU A 539 0.03 -28.22 -5.83
C LEU A 539 0.64 -28.41 -4.44
N TYR A 540 1.96 -28.27 -4.36
CA TYR A 540 2.62 -27.80 -3.14
C TYR A 540 2.47 -26.27 -3.04
N PRO A 541 2.69 -25.66 -1.86
CA PRO A 541 2.75 -24.22 -1.72
C PRO A 541 3.68 -23.58 -2.74
N PRO A 542 3.20 -22.62 -3.56
CA PRO A 542 4.08 -21.83 -4.39
C PRO A 542 5.12 -21.11 -3.52
N LYS A 543 6.32 -20.94 -4.04
CA LYS A 543 7.42 -20.26 -3.35
C LYS A 543 7.78 -18.98 -4.09
N LEU A 544 7.87 -17.86 -3.38
CA LEU A 544 8.38 -16.61 -3.94
C LEU A 544 9.83 -16.41 -3.51
N THR A 545 10.77 -16.37 -4.45
CA THR A 545 12.17 -16.05 -4.18
C THR A 545 12.45 -14.62 -4.62
N ILE A 546 13.02 -13.81 -3.73
CA ILE A 546 13.39 -12.42 -4.01
C ILE A 546 14.87 -12.20 -3.71
N GLN A 547 15.54 -11.57 -4.65
CA GLN A 547 16.86 -11.00 -4.49
C GLN A 547 16.74 -9.48 -4.59
N TYR A 548 17.43 -8.79 -3.69
CA TYR A 548 17.49 -7.34 -3.63
C TYR A 548 18.88 -6.84 -4.03
N ALA A 549 18.90 -5.72 -4.74
CA ALA A 549 20.06 -4.90 -5.02
C ALA A 549 19.96 -3.57 -4.29
N THR A 550 21.08 -2.88 -4.11
CA THR A 550 21.12 -1.53 -3.52
C THR A 550 21.82 -0.58 -4.48
N ALA A 551 21.18 0.54 -4.77
CA ALA A 551 21.76 1.69 -5.45
C ALA A 551 22.05 2.79 -4.41
N THR A 552 23.09 3.60 -4.63
CA THR A 552 23.46 4.71 -3.73
C THR A 552 23.36 6.05 -4.44
N SER A 553 23.35 7.15 -3.71
CA SER A 553 23.28 8.50 -4.29
C SER A 553 24.30 8.74 -5.39
N SER A 554 25.49 8.14 -5.29
CA SER A 554 26.52 8.21 -6.33
C SER A 554 26.11 7.58 -7.68
N SER A 555 25.26 6.54 -7.68
CA SER A 555 24.86 5.82 -8.90
C SER A 555 23.78 6.54 -9.72
N TRP A 556 23.13 7.59 -9.19
CA TRP A 556 22.11 8.37 -9.91
C TRP A 556 22.34 9.88 -9.90
N SER A 557 23.46 10.36 -9.33
CA SER A 557 23.84 11.79 -9.30
C SER A 557 24.98 12.15 -10.26
N GLY A 558 25.59 11.17 -10.92
CA GLY A 558 26.70 11.37 -11.86
C GLY A 558 26.27 11.83 -13.25
N ASN A 559 27.16 12.54 -13.96
CA ASN A 559 27.07 12.80 -15.40
C ASN A 559 27.53 11.60 -16.27
N GLU A 560 27.93 10.50 -15.62
CA GLU A 560 28.17 9.22 -16.28
C GLU A 560 26.82 8.50 -16.37
N GLY A 561 26.42 8.14 -17.59
CA GLY A 561 25.05 7.82 -17.97
C GLY A 561 24.30 6.92 -16.99
N ASP A 562 23.00 7.19 -16.87
CA ASP A 562 22.05 6.48 -15.99
C ASP A 562 22.34 4.98 -15.97
N VAL A 563 22.74 4.46 -14.81
CA VAL A 563 22.99 3.03 -14.62
C VAL A 563 21.64 2.34 -14.58
N ASP A 564 21.24 1.84 -15.74
CA ASP A 564 20.01 1.09 -15.88
C ASP A 564 20.15 -0.28 -15.20
N SER A 565 19.33 -0.53 -14.18
CA SER A 565 19.37 -1.79 -13.46
C SER A 565 18.51 -2.82 -14.18
N SER A 566 19.14 -3.88 -14.69
CA SER A 566 18.42 -5.02 -15.28
C SER A 566 17.65 -5.77 -14.19
N LEU A 567 16.33 -5.70 -14.24
CA LEU A 567 15.40 -6.42 -13.38
C LEU A 567 14.90 -7.69 -14.09
N VAL A 568 14.71 -8.76 -13.33
CA VAL A 568 14.23 -10.04 -13.85
C VAL A 568 13.04 -10.53 -13.04
N PHE A 569 11.91 -10.74 -13.71
CA PHE A 569 10.77 -11.47 -13.14
C PHE A 569 10.58 -12.80 -13.87
N HIS A 570 10.46 -13.87 -13.10
CA HIS A 570 10.34 -15.22 -13.60
C HIS A 570 9.24 -16.01 -12.88
N VAL A 571 8.46 -16.78 -13.64
CA VAL A 571 7.55 -17.80 -13.13
C VAL A 571 8.01 -19.15 -13.63
N GLU A 572 8.31 -20.05 -12.71
CA GLU A 572 8.83 -21.39 -12.96
C GLU A 572 7.78 -22.43 -12.58
N TYR A 573 7.40 -23.27 -13.53
CA TYR A 573 6.61 -24.47 -13.25
C TYR A 573 7.49 -25.70 -13.22
N SER A 574 7.38 -26.49 -12.16
CA SER A 574 8.14 -27.73 -12.00
C SER A 574 7.23 -28.91 -11.62
N MET A 575 7.61 -30.10 -12.08
CA MET A 575 6.94 -31.36 -11.76
C MET A 575 8.00 -32.47 -11.68
N LYS A 576 7.92 -33.35 -10.68
CA LYS A 576 8.81 -34.53 -10.64
C LYS A 576 8.41 -35.49 -11.75
N THR A 577 9.31 -35.71 -12.71
CA THR A 577 9.06 -36.56 -13.89
C THR A 577 9.56 -38.00 -13.74
N ASP A 578 10.04 -38.42 -12.57
CA ASP A 578 10.70 -39.72 -12.38
C ASP A 578 9.82 -40.90 -12.84
N ASN A 579 8.54 -40.87 -12.48
CA ASN A 579 7.56 -41.87 -12.88
C ASN A 579 7.25 -41.83 -14.39
N PHE A 580 7.28 -40.64 -14.99
CA PHE A 580 7.10 -40.47 -16.44
C PHE A 580 8.28 -41.09 -17.20
N TRP A 581 9.51 -40.80 -16.78
CA TRP A 581 10.70 -41.37 -17.39
C TRP A 581 10.80 -42.89 -17.18
N ALA A 582 10.45 -43.39 -16.00
CA ALA A 582 10.36 -44.83 -15.76
C ALA A 582 9.33 -45.50 -16.69
N SER A 583 8.17 -44.86 -16.91
CA SER A 583 7.13 -45.36 -17.81
C SER A 583 7.58 -45.35 -19.28
N ILE A 584 8.24 -44.27 -19.72
CA ILE A 584 8.81 -44.19 -21.07
C ILE A 584 9.90 -45.26 -21.27
N GLN A 585 10.78 -45.47 -20.28
CA GLN A 585 11.80 -46.52 -20.35
C GLN A 585 11.17 -47.92 -20.50
N ILE A 586 10.07 -48.20 -19.79
CA ILE A 586 9.31 -49.45 -19.94
C ILE A 586 8.71 -49.57 -21.35
N ILE A 587 8.09 -48.51 -21.88
CA ILE A 587 7.47 -48.51 -23.23
C ILE A 587 8.52 -48.70 -24.33
N ILE A 588 9.63 -47.98 -24.25
CA ILE A 588 10.75 -48.10 -25.20
C ILE A 588 11.36 -49.51 -25.10
N GLY A 589 11.58 -50.00 -23.87
CA GLY A 589 12.10 -51.35 -23.63
C GLY A 589 11.20 -52.45 -24.20
N LEU A 590 9.89 -52.35 -24.01
CA LEU A 590 8.90 -53.29 -24.56
C LEU A 590 8.83 -53.25 -26.10
N ARG A 591 8.97 -52.07 -26.73
CA ARG A 591 9.02 -51.97 -28.21
C ARG A 591 10.31 -52.56 -28.78
N CYS A 592 11.45 -52.37 -28.12
CA CYS A 592 12.71 -52.99 -28.54
C CYS A 592 12.66 -54.52 -28.42
N TRP A 593 12.01 -55.06 -27.38
CA TRP A 593 11.87 -56.51 -27.20
C TRP A 593 10.79 -57.14 -28.12
N GLY A 594 9.69 -56.43 -28.35
CA GLY A 594 8.62 -56.85 -29.27
C GLY A 594 9.04 -56.82 -30.76
N GLY A 595 9.96 -55.92 -31.12
CA GLY A 595 10.55 -55.87 -32.47
C GLY A 595 11.36 -57.12 -32.81
N ASP A 596 12.07 -57.70 -31.84
CA ASP A 596 12.82 -58.95 -32.02
C ASP A 596 11.89 -60.19 -32.14
N LEU A 597 10.73 -60.17 -31.48
CA LEU A 597 9.76 -61.27 -31.55
C LEU A 597 8.99 -61.30 -32.88
N LEU A 598 8.64 -60.13 -33.43
CA LEU A 598 8.01 -60.02 -34.76
C LEU A 598 8.98 -60.34 -35.90
N TYR A 599 10.28 -60.07 -35.74
CA TYR A 599 11.29 -60.48 -36.73
C TYR A 599 11.56 -62.00 -36.73
N SER A 600 11.34 -62.68 -35.60
CA SER A 600 11.50 -64.14 -35.52
C SER A 600 10.33 -64.91 -36.16
N HIS A 601 9.16 -64.29 -36.29
CA HIS A 601 7.96 -64.95 -36.83
C HIS A 601 7.85 -64.90 -38.37
N ASP A 602 8.67 -64.08 -39.04
CA ASP A 602 8.68 -63.92 -40.50
C ASP A 602 9.76 -64.77 -41.23
N GLN A 603 10.49 -65.62 -40.49
CA GLN A 603 11.51 -66.52 -41.03
C GLN A 603 10.97 -67.90 -41.49
N LEU A 604 9.65 -68.13 -41.48
CA LEU A 604 9.05 -69.43 -41.86
C LEU A 604 8.29 -69.46 -43.19
N ALA A 605 8.26 -68.35 -43.96
CA ALA A 605 7.67 -68.34 -45.30
C ALA A 605 8.74 -68.46 -46.40
N LYS A 606 8.73 -69.58 -47.14
CA LYS A 606 9.53 -69.80 -48.35
C LYS A 606 9.27 -68.71 -49.42
N PRO A 607 10.28 -68.33 -50.22
CA PRO A 607 10.17 -67.18 -51.13
C PRO A 607 9.50 -67.57 -52.45
N PRO A 608 8.71 -66.68 -53.09
CA PRO A 608 8.60 -66.64 -54.54
C PRO A 608 9.70 -65.78 -55.14
N LYS A 609 10.16 -66.23 -56.32
CA LYS A 609 11.17 -65.59 -57.15
C LYS A 609 10.71 -64.22 -57.67
N ASP A 610 11.73 -63.39 -57.90
CA ASP A 610 11.75 -62.19 -58.75
C ASP A 610 11.03 -60.94 -58.23
N ARG A 611 11.81 -60.00 -57.68
CA ARG A 611 12.08 -58.67 -58.27
C ARG A 611 12.95 -57.83 -57.35
N HIS A 612 13.94 -57.18 -57.97
CA HIS A 612 14.74 -56.09 -57.41
C HIS A 612 13.85 -54.97 -56.83
N TRP A 613 14.23 -54.39 -55.68
CA TRP A 613 14.60 -52.97 -55.51
C TRP A 613 14.76 -52.62 -54.00
N ILE A 614 15.87 -51.94 -53.69
CA ILE A 614 16.22 -51.16 -52.48
C ILE A 614 16.54 -51.95 -51.19
N SER A 615 17.82 -52.31 -51.10
CA SER A 615 18.58 -52.42 -49.84
C SER A 615 19.16 -51.05 -49.51
N TRP A 616 18.97 -50.57 -48.27
CA TRP A 616 19.98 -49.92 -47.41
C TRP A 616 19.33 -49.36 -46.14
N ILE A 617 19.29 -50.15 -45.07
CA ILE A 617 19.34 -49.61 -43.69
C ILE A 617 20.42 -50.41 -42.95
N ASN A 618 21.42 -49.66 -42.50
CA ASN A 618 22.72 -50.15 -42.06
C ASN A 618 22.66 -50.54 -40.57
N ARG A 619 23.18 -51.72 -40.20
CA ARG A 619 23.26 -52.23 -38.80
C ARG A 619 23.99 -51.30 -37.81
N ARG A 620 24.68 -50.26 -38.28
CA ARG A 620 25.40 -49.29 -37.44
C ARG A 620 24.50 -48.24 -36.77
N THR A 621 23.29 -47.99 -37.25
CA THR A 621 22.43 -46.92 -36.69
C THR A 621 21.75 -47.34 -35.38
N LEU A 622 21.45 -48.64 -35.22
CA LEU A 622 20.85 -49.19 -34.00
C LEU A 622 21.84 -49.30 -32.81
N VAL A 623 23.13 -49.48 -33.08
CA VAL A 623 24.15 -49.53 -32.02
C VAL A 623 24.49 -48.13 -31.48
N HIS A 624 24.33 -47.07 -32.28
CA HIS A 624 24.50 -45.69 -31.79
C HIS A 624 23.33 -45.21 -30.92
N ALA A 625 22.10 -45.66 -31.16
CA ALA A 625 20.95 -45.28 -30.34
C ALA A 625 21.04 -45.83 -28.90
N SER A 626 21.59 -47.04 -28.74
CA SER A 626 21.77 -47.65 -27.42
C SER A 626 22.84 -46.95 -26.56
N CYS A 627 23.84 -46.30 -27.18
CA CYS A 627 24.87 -45.53 -26.45
C CYS A 627 24.42 -44.12 -26.05
N ILE A 628 23.39 -43.56 -26.70
CA ILE A 628 22.85 -42.24 -26.34
C ILE A 628 21.94 -42.34 -25.11
N LEU A 629 21.19 -43.44 -24.97
CA LEU A 629 20.33 -43.70 -23.81
C LEU A 629 21.12 -44.03 -22.53
N ASP A 630 22.25 -44.73 -22.64
CA ASP A 630 23.11 -45.05 -21.49
C ASP A 630 23.91 -43.83 -20.97
N ARG A 631 24.02 -42.77 -21.78
CA ARG A 631 24.58 -41.47 -21.34
C ARG A 631 23.55 -40.56 -20.68
N MET A 632 22.26 -40.79 -20.88
CA MET A 632 21.17 -40.02 -20.24
C MET A 632 20.83 -40.53 -18.83
N SER A 633 21.18 -41.78 -18.49
CA SER A 633 20.98 -42.34 -17.13
C SER A 633 21.97 -41.79 -16.08
N HIS A 634 23.03 -41.09 -16.50
CA HIS A 634 24.05 -40.50 -15.62
C HIS A 634 23.98 -38.98 -15.48
N VAL A 635 22.92 -38.33 -15.96
CA VAL A 635 22.64 -36.90 -15.73
C VAL A 635 21.43 -36.79 -14.80
N GLY A 636 21.60 -37.26 -13.56
CA GLY A 636 20.54 -37.27 -12.53
C GLY A 636 20.34 -35.93 -11.85
N ASP A 637 21.26 -34.98 -11.99
CA ASP A 637 21.22 -33.68 -11.30
C ASP A 637 21.52 -32.54 -12.28
N ALA A 638 20.57 -32.22 -13.16
CA ALA A 638 20.63 -30.97 -13.92
C ALA A 638 19.21 -30.44 -14.15
N VAL A 639 18.92 -29.29 -13.53
CA VAL A 639 17.78 -28.42 -13.85
C VAL A 639 17.92 -28.00 -15.32
N LEU A 640 17.18 -28.67 -16.20
CA LEU A 640 17.18 -28.41 -17.63
C LEU A 640 15.94 -27.59 -17.99
N SER A 641 16.12 -26.27 -18.09
CA SER A 641 15.23 -25.42 -18.88
C SER A 641 15.42 -25.79 -20.35
N VAL A 642 14.56 -26.65 -20.89
CA VAL A 642 14.63 -27.08 -22.31
C VAL A 642 13.78 -26.12 -23.16
N PRO A 643 14.34 -25.42 -24.16
CA PRO A 643 13.54 -24.74 -25.16
C PRO A 643 12.89 -25.81 -26.05
N VAL A 644 11.60 -25.62 -26.34
CA VAL A 644 10.74 -26.45 -27.18
C VAL A 644 11.51 -27.12 -28.32
N LEU A 645 11.96 -28.36 -28.10
CA LEU A 645 12.43 -29.22 -29.16
C LEU A 645 11.19 -29.78 -29.84
N ASP A 646 11.07 -29.49 -31.13
CA ASP A 646 9.95 -29.82 -32.00
C ASP A 646 9.56 -31.30 -31.90
N LEU A 647 8.48 -31.58 -31.15
CA LEU A 647 7.89 -32.91 -30.92
C LEU A 647 7.48 -33.63 -32.23
N ARG A 648 7.53 -32.94 -33.37
CA ARG A 648 7.21 -33.49 -34.70
C ARG A 648 8.20 -34.56 -35.16
N LEU A 649 9.45 -34.55 -34.69
CA LEU A 649 10.42 -35.58 -35.10
C LEU A 649 10.22 -36.94 -34.39
N LEU A 650 9.62 -36.96 -33.19
CA LEU A 650 9.42 -38.21 -32.44
C LEU A 650 8.24 -39.03 -32.97
N VAL A 651 7.25 -38.37 -33.59
CA VAL A 651 6.07 -39.02 -34.18
C VAL A 651 6.37 -39.66 -35.53
N CYS A 652 7.46 -39.28 -36.22
CA CYS A 652 7.85 -39.90 -37.49
C CYS A 652 8.74 -41.17 -37.33
N LEU A 653 9.16 -41.51 -36.11
CA LEU A 653 10.03 -42.66 -35.83
C LEU A 653 9.38 -43.74 -34.93
N LEU A 654 8.12 -43.55 -34.53
CA LEU A 654 7.27 -44.53 -33.82
C LEU A 654 6.16 -45.06 -34.72
#